data_AF-A0AAD7YAF3-F1
#
_entry.id   AF-A0AAD7YAF3-F1
#
_cell.length_a   1.000
_cell.length_b   1.000
_cell.length_c   1.000
_cell.angle_alpha   90.00
_cell.angle_beta   90.00
_cell.angle_gamma   90.00
#
_symmetry.space_group_name_H-M   'P 1'
#
loop_
_entity.id
_entity.type
_entity.pdbx_description
1 polymer ?
#
loop_
_entity_poly.entity_id
_entity_poly.type
_entity_poly.pdbx_seq_one_letter_code
_entity_poly.pdbx_strand_id
1 'polypeptide(L)'
;MSSRKPLTKAEKIAYDLRNEGKFSMAKKFLASSVLMILHLALAYFVFALWNCPPAVPEPELEQYWGPYPIDMKPDTSIRPYTIEFPEVVVNDLRERLLHRRLFTPPLENAGFTYGFNSHFLTQVLDFWQSSYNFKEREQFLNKYTQFVTKIQGLDIHYIHVKPKVPPTVTVVPLLLIHSWPGSVREFYEIIPKLTTPRPNQDFVFEVIVPSIPGFGFSQAPVRGGMGPIEVAVILRNLMERIGHEEYYVQGGDYGSAIGSVMATLFPDKILGFHTNMPSVTINAWVTMYTVLGSLWPDFIVEPSLRDRMYPITTHVKKLMEESGYFHIQATKPDTVGIALSDTPAGLAAYILEKFSTWTNLDNRNASDGALLQKFSLTHLLDNVMIYWATNTITSSMRHFVEACDQLSVTDRISTSVPTWGIKFKHELIFQPDSILKLKYTNYLHSSVVEDGGHFAAMELPDVLADDIFDAVQMFRSFHEMEQKKRAAETPNTVATEATAKPTADGTAKTTAQATTNPTNEPEVDFETAKTVYEFTVNDINGREVKLDKYTGKVLIIVNVASQCGYTNTHYSELNELYEKYHEKGLRILAFPCNQFGGQEPGTLKEILQFTKEKKVKFDLFEKIEVNGDNAHPLWNFLKKSQGGILGDFIKWNFSKFIIDRNGVPVERFGPNTSPLELVPYLEKLWA
;
A
#
# COMPACT_ATOMS: atom_id res chain seq x y z
N MET A 1 -36.84 52.38 71.44
CA MET A 1 -36.01 51.17 71.32
C MET A 1 -36.32 50.50 69.98
N SER A 2 -35.31 50.46 69.10
CA SER A 2 -35.21 49.83 67.76
C SER A 2 -36.41 49.85 66.80
N SER A 3 -36.49 50.90 65.98
CA SER A 3 -37.20 50.91 64.70
C SER A 3 -36.33 50.28 63.60
N ARG A 4 -36.58 49.02 63.23
CA ARG A 4 -36.00 48.46 62.00
C ARG A 4 -36.96 48.70 60.85
N LYS A 5 -36.57 49.57 59.91
CA LYS A 5 -37.26 49.73 58.62
C LYS A 5 -37.25 48.41 57.84
N PRO A 6 -38.32 48.05 57.11
CA PRO A 6 -38.31 46.90 56.21
C PRO A 6 -37.30 47.13 55.07
N LEU A 7 -36.57 46.08 54.70
CA LEU A 7 -35.59 46.09 53.60
C LEU A 7 -36.26 46.52 52.29
N THR A 8 -35.57 47.35 51.50
CA THR A 8 -35.97 47.63 50.12
C THR A 8 -35.79 46.39 49.24
N LYS A 9 -36.45 46.34 48.08
CA LYS A 9 -36.39 45.19 47.15
C LYS A 9 -34.95 44.88 46.71
N ALA A 10 -34.12 45.92 46.54
CA ALA A 10 -32.70 45.77 46.21
C ALA A 10 -31.87 45.23 47.39
N GLU A 11 -32.14 45.68 48.62
CA GLU A 11 -31.47 45.15 49.82
C GLU A 11 -31.89 43.72 50.13
N LYS A 12 -33.12 43.33 49.77
CA LYS A 12 -33.61 41.95 49.89
C LYS A 12 -32.90 41.01 48.92
N ILE A 13 -32.73 41.44 47.66
CA ILE A 13 -31.96 40.69 46.64
C ILE A 13 -30.48 40.60 47.04
N ALA A 14 -29.89 41.68 47.56
CA ALA A 14 -28.51 41.67 48.05
C ALA A 14 -28.34 40.81 49.31
N TYR A 15 -29.35 40.75 50.19
CA TYR A 15 -29.38 39.84 51.35
C TYR A 15 -29.52 38.39 50.93
N ASP A 16 -30.36 38.09 49.94
CA ASP A 16 -30.55 36.74 49.40
C ASP A 16 -29.29 36.26 48.66
N LEU A 17 -28.65 37.10 47.83
CA LEU A 17 -27.37 36.77 47.19
C LEU A 17 -26.21 36.61 48.18
N ARG A 18 -26.21 37.38 49.28
CA ARG A 18 -25.17 37.30 50.32
C ARG A 18 -25.38 36.14 51.30
N ASN A 19 -26.61 35.65 51.44
CA ASN A 19 -26.98 34.51 52.29
C ASN A 19 -27.26 33.21 51.52
N GLU A 20 -27.28 33.23 50.18
CA GLU A 20 -27.10 32.05 49.33
C GLU A 20 -25.65 31.51 49.37
N GLY A 21 -25.02 31.56 50.55
CA GLY A 21 -23.78 30.84 50.90
C GLY A 21 -23.93 29.32 50.94
N LYS A 22 -24.94 28.78 50.25
CA LYS A 22 -25.11 27.38 49.92
C LYS A 22 -25.70 27.32 48.53
N PHE A 23 -24.84 27.31 47.51
CA PHE A 23 -25.15 26.54 46.30
C PHE A 23 -25.65 25.18 46.79
N SER A 24 -26.97 24.95 46.70
CA SER A 24 -27.63 23.79 47.30
C SER A 24 -26.86 22.53 46.94
N MET A 25 -26.59 21.67 47.92
CA MET A 25 -25.84 20.43 47.72
C MET A 25 -26.44 19.62 46.55
N ALA A 26 -27.75 19.69 46.35
CA ALA A 26 -28.45 19.11 45.22
C ALA A 26 -28.07 19.71 43.85
N LYS A 27 -27.89 21.04 43.75
CA LYS A 27 -27.44 21.68 42.49
C LYS A 27 -25.96 21.39 42.20
N LYS A 28 -25.10 21.31 43.23
CA LYS A 28 -23.70 20.87 43.06
C LYS A 28 -23.61 19.41 42.65
N PHE A 29 -24.40 18.55 43.26
CA PHE A 29 -24.50 17.13 42.91
C PHE A 29 -25.06 16.93 41.50
N LEU A 30 -26.08 17.71 41.10
CA LEU A 30 -26.61 17.68 39.75
C LEU A 30 -25.58 18.17 38.73
N ALA A 31 -24.88 19.27 39.00
CA ALA A 31 -23.81 19.77 38.13
C ALA A 31 -22.65 18.77 38.01
N SER A 32 -22.21 18.16 39.12
CA SER A 32 -21.17 17.12 39.08
C SER A 32 -21.62 15.85 38.36
N SER A 33 -22.89 15.45 38.51
CA SER A 33 -23.46 14.30 37.82
C SER A 33 -23.56 14.56 36.31
N VAL A 34 -23.99 15.75 35.90
CA VAL A 34 -24.03 16.15 34.48
C VAL A 34 -22.61 16.21 33.90
N LEU A 35 -21.64 16.78 34.63
CA LEU A 35 -20.23 16.77 34.22
C LEU A 35 -19.68 15.34 34.10
N MET A 36 -20.01 14.45 35.04
CA MET A 36 -19.60 13.04 34.98
C MET A 36 -20.24 12.32 33.79
N ILE A 37 -21.53 12.54 33.52
CA ILE A 37 -22.22 11.99 32.35
C ILE A 37 -21.60 12.52 31.05
N LEU A 38 -21.28 13.82 30.98
CA LEU A 38 -20.61 14.41 29.82
C LEU A 38 -19.19 13.85 29.65
N HIS A 39 -18.45 13.61 30.73
CA HIS A 39 -17.14 12.96 30.67
C HIS A 39 -17.27 11.50 30.24
N LEU A 40 -18.26 10.76 30.75
CA LEU A 40 -18.53 9.37 30.33
C LEU A 40 -19.01 9.30 28.88
N ALA A 41 -19.83 10.25 28.43
CA ALA A 41 -20.28 10.34 27.05
C ALA A 41 -19.14 10.75 26.11
N LEU A 42 -18.28 11.68 26.51
CA LEU A 42 -17.07 12.05 25.76
C LEU A 42 -16.08 10.88 25.73
N ALA A 43 -15.86 10.21 26.86
CA ALA A 43 -15.03 9.02 26.94
C ALA A 43 -15.59 7.89 26.07
N TYR A 44 -16.91 7.67 26.09
CA TYR A 44 -17.59 6.70 25.23
C TYR A 44 -17.54 7.10 23.75
N PHE A 45 -17.66 8.39 23.42
CA PHE A 45 -17.59 8.89 22.05
C PHE A 45 -16.16 8.78 21.49
N VAL A 46 -15.15 9.17 22.27
CA VAL A 46 -13.74 8.96 21.95
C VAL A 46 -13.46 7.46 21.83
N PHE A 47 -13.96 6.64 22.75
CA PHE A 47 -13.90 5.19 22.69
C PHE A 47 -14.54 4.66 21.40
N ALA A 48 -15.75 5.08 21.04
CA ALA A 48 -16.45 4.62 19.84
C ALA A 48 -15.73 5.03 18.55
N LEU A 49 -15.22 6.26 18.47
CA LEU A 49 -14.39 6.72 17.34
C LEU A 49 -13.07 5.96 17.26
N TRP A 50 -12.48 5.58 18.39
CA TRP A 50 -11.25 4.78 18.41
C TRP A 50 -11.50 3.31 18.06
N ASN A 51 -12.68 2.79 18.41
CA ASN A 51 -13.07 1.39 18.27
C ASN A 51 -13.76 1.04 16.96
N CYS A 52 -14.12 2.02 16.14
CA CYS A 52 -14.58 1.73 14.79
C CYS A 52 -13.36 1.39 13.94
N PRO A 53 -13.18 0.12 13.49
CA PRO A 53 -12.13 -0.19 12.53
C PRO A 53 -12.36 0.66 11.28
N PRO A 54 -11.30 1.18 10.65
CA PRO A 54 -11.44 1.89 9.39
C PRO A 54 -12.08 0.95 8.35
N ALA A 55 -12.72 1.53 7.34
CA ALA A 55 -13.16 0.75 6.18
C ALA A 55 -11.95 0.03 5.57
N VAL A 56 -12.15 -1.22 5.14
CA VAL A 56 -11.11 -1.99 4.46
C VAL A 56 -10.76 -1.24 3.17
N PRO A 57 -9.49 -0.88 2.95
CA PRO A 57 -9.08 -0.26 1.70
C PRO A 57 -9.40 -1.19 0.53
N GLU A 58 -9.95 -0.64 -0.54
CA GLU A 58 -10.14 -1.34 -1.82
C GLU A 58 -9.00 -0.91 -2.75
N PRO A 59 -7.88 -1.65 -2.80
CA PRO A 59 -6.74 -1.24 -3.63
C PRO A 59 -7.03 -1.44 -5.12
N GLU A 60 -6.49 -0.55 -5.95
CA GLU A 60 -6.63 -0.63 -7.40
C GLU A 60 -5.75 -1.77 -7.94
N LEU A 61 -6.39 -2.88 -8.32
CA LEU A 61 -5.70 -4.12 -8.71
C LEU A 61 -4.86 -4.00 -9.99
N GLU A 62 -5.22 -3.05 -10.87
CA GLU A 62 -4.60 -2.84 -12.18
C GLU A 62 -3.79 -1.53 -12.25
N GLN A 63 -3.52 -0.89 -11.10
CA GLN A 63 -2.78 0.36 -11.05
C GLN A 63 -1.40 0.19 -11.71
N TYR A 64 -1.06 1.07 -12.65
CA TYR A 64 0.18 0.98 -13.42
C TYR A 64 1.35 1.70 -12.71
N TRP A 65 2.52 1.05 -12.67
CA TRP A 65 3.74 1.51 -11.97
C TRP A 65 4.96 1.67 -12.86
N GLY A 66 4.89 1.16 -14.09
CA GLY A 66 5.98 1.20 -15.07
C GLY A 66 6.22 2.56 -15.76
N PRO A 67 7.34 2.70 -16.49
CA PRO A 67 7.61 3.82 -17.39
C PRO A 67 6.69 3.79 -18.63
N TYR A 68 6.32 4.97 -19.15
CA TYR A 68 5.48 5.10 -20.35
C TYR A 68 6.14 4.53 -21.62
N PRO A 69 5.35 4.15 -22.65
CA PRO A 69 3.89 4.01 -22.67
C PRO A 69 3.42 2.61 -22.22
N ILE A 70 2.12 2.49 -21.91
CA ILE A 70 1.46 1.20 -21.70
C ILE A 70 1.67 0.37 -22.97
N ASP A 71 2.40 -0.74 -22.88
CA ASP A 71 2.54 -1.68 -24.00
C ASP A 71 1.13 -2.01 -24.52
N MET A 72 0.87 -1.80 -25.82
CA MET A 72 -0.46 -2.00 -26.43
C MET A 72 -1.03 -3.41 -26.20
N LYS A 73 -0.14 -4.38 -25.95
CA LYS A 73 -0.41 -5.62 -25.23
C LYS A 73 0.69 -5.78 -24.19
N PRO A 74 0.41 -5.76 -22.87
CA PRO A 74 1.43 -6.01 -21.88
C PRO A 74 2.07 -7.37 -22.16
N ASP A 75 3.40 -7.41 -22.26
CA ASP A 75 4.12 -8.68 -22.33
C ASP A 75 3.93 -9.42 -21.00
N THR A 76 2.98 -10.34 -20.98
CA THR A 76 2.68 -11.16 -19.80
C THR A 76 3.56 -12.40 -19.72
N SER A 77 4.51 -12.57 -20.64
CA SER A 77 5.38 -13.75 -20.66
C SER A 77 6.24 -13.83 -19.39
N ILE A 78 6.41 -15.06 -18.92
CA ILE A 78 7.34 -15.39 -17.85
C ILE A 78 8.67 -15.71 -18.51
N ARG A 79 9.65 -14.82 -18.34
CA ARG A 79 10.94 -14.89 -19.03
C ARG A 79 12.01 -15.43 -18.06
N PRO A 80 12.81 -16.43 -18.44
CA PRO A 80 13.96 -16.84 -17.65
C PRO A 80 14.89 -15.66 -17.38
N TYR A 81 15.44 -15.61 -16.18
CA TYR A 81 16.37 -14.58 -15.76
C TYR A 81 17.65 -15.23 -15.21
N THR A 82 18.79 -14.66 -15.56
CA THR A 82 20.10 -15.08 -15.09
C THR A 82 20.80 -13.87 -14.52
N ILE A 83 21.25 -13.98 -13.28
CA ILE A 83 22.02 -12.94 -12.61
C ILE A 83 23.41 -12.92 -13.23
N GLU A 84 23.79 -11.76 -13.74
CA GLU A 84 25.14 -11.51 -14.23
C GLU A 84 25.70 -10.29 -13.52
N PHE A 85 27.00 -10.31 -13.24
CA PHE A 85 27.81 -9.19 -12.79
C PHE A 85 28.69 -8.77 -13.95
N PRO A 86 28.22 -7.83 -14.80
CA PRO A 86 28.96 -7.41 -15.98
C PRO A 86 30.37 -6.94 -15.60
N GLU A 87 31.35 -7.26 -16.44
CA GLU A 87 32.76 -6.88 -16.18
C GLU A 87 32.90 -5.37 -15.94
N VAL A 88 32.08 -4.55 -16.59
CA VAL A 88 32.07 -3.08 -16.38
C VAL A 88 31.71 -2.73 -14.93
N VAL A 89 30.73 -3.40 -14.32
CA VAL A 89 30.29 -3.17 -12.94
C VAL A 89 31.34 -3.67 -11.95
N VAL A 90 31.92 -4.85 -12.22
CA VAL A 90 32.96 -5.44 -11.35
C VAL A 90 34.24 -4.61 -11.40
N ASN A 91 34.64 -4.13 -12.58
CA ASN A 91 35.83 -3.30 -12.74
C ASN A 91 35.62 -1.92 -12.11
N ASP A 92 34.47 -1.27 -12.33
CA ASP A 92 34.13 -0.01 -11.65
C ASP A 92 34.17 -0.16 -10.12
N LEU A 93 33.57 -1.22 -9.58
CA LEU A 93 33.62 -1.53 -8.16
C LEU A 93 35.07 -1.67 -7.66
N ARG A 94 35.89 -2.47 -8.34
CA ARG A 94 37.30 -2.69 -7.95
C ARG A 94 38.11 -1.40 -8.00
N GLU A 95 37.91 -0.57 -9.00
CA GLU A 95 38.58 0.73 -9.14
C GLU A 95 38.16 1.69 -8.02
N ARG A 96 36.87 1.74 -7.67
CA ARG A 96 36.36 2.55 -6.55
C ARG A 96 36.89 2.06 -5.20
N LEU A 97 36.97 0.75 -5.01
CA LEU A 97 37.55 0.16 -3.80
C LEU A 97 39.05 0.45 -3.72
N LEU A 98 39.79 0.35 -4.83
CA LEU A 98 41.23 0.65 -4.88
C LEU A 98 41.53 2.12 -4.56
N HIS A 99 40.74 3.04 -5.11
CA HIS A 99 40.93 4.48 -4.98
C HIS A 99 40.12 5.11 -3.83
N ARG A 100 39.64 4.30 -2.88
CA ARG A 100 38.90 4.79 -1.71
C ARG A 100 39.77 5.72 -0.86
N ARG A 101 39.14 6.74 -0.26
CA ARG A 101 39.82 7.62 0.70
C ARG A 101 40.11 6.87 2.00
N LEU A 102 41.14 7.33 2.72
CA LEU A 102 41.34 6.91 4.11
C LEU A 102 40.17 7.40 4.96
N PHE A 103 39.63 6.50 5.78
CA PHE A 103 38.55 6.83 6.70
C PHE A 103 39.08 7.50 7.96
N THR A 104 38.23 8.30 8.60
CA THR A 104 38.50 8.80 9.95
C THR A 104 38.68 7.60 10.90
N PRO A 105 39.76 7.57 11.70
CA PRO A 105 39.95 6.53 12.72
C PRO A 105 38.76 6.49 13.70
N PRO A 106 38.36 5.30 14.18
CA PRO A 106 37.30 5.20 15.16
C PRO A 106 37.79 5.71 16.53
N LEU A 107 36.85 6.03 17.42
CA LEU A 107 37.18 6.31 18.82
C LEU A 107 37.74 5.05 19.49
N GLU A 108 38.69 5.24 20.41
CA GLU A 108 39.28 4.13 21.18
C GLU A 108 38.20 3.35 21.93
N ASN A 109 38.22 2.02 21.80
CA ASN A 109 37.30 1.08 22.47
C ASN A 109 35.80 1.29 22.18
N ALA A 110 35.42 2.02 21.12
CA ALA A 110 34.02 2.29 20.80
C ALA A 110 33.27 1.10 20.16
N GLY A 111 33.97 0.06 19.71
CA GLY A 111 33.36 -1.05 18.98
C GLY A 111 32.58 -0.54 17.77
N PHE A 112 31.29 -0.89 17.72
CA PHE A 112 30.27 -0.46 16.77
C PHE A 112 29.23 0.52 17.38
N THR A 113 29.43 1.01 18.60
CA THR A 113 28.47 1.90 19.29
C THR A 113 28.26 3.27 18.61
N TYR A 114 29.16 3.66 17.70
CA TYR A 114 29.05 4.85 16.85
C TYR A 114 28.73 4.50 15.38
N GLY A 115 28.28 3.27 15.12
CA GLY A 115 28.13 2.70 13.79
C GLY A 115 29.36 1.88 13.37
N PHE A 116 29.46 1.59 12.07
CA PHE A 116 30.46 0.66 11.54
C PHE A 116 31.90 1.08 11.86
N ASN A 117 32.67 0.19 12.49
CA ASN A 117 34.06 0.48 12.85
C ASN A 117 34.96 0.58 11.60
N SER A 118 35.61 1.73 11.39
CA SER A 118 36.37 1.99 10.16
C SER A 118 37.63 1.12 10.00
N HIS A 119 38.19 0.58 11.09
CA HIS A 119 39.28 -0.40 11.01
C HIS A 119 38.78 -1.74 10.47
N PHE A 120 37.64 -2.23 10.96
CA PHE A 120 37.06 -3.46 10.44
C PHE A 120 36.52 -3.28 9.01
N LEU A 121 35.95 -2.11 8.69
CA LEU A 121 35.48 -1.81 7.34
C LEU A 121 36.60 -1.98 6.31
N THR A 122 37.81 -1.54 6.63
CA THR A 122 38.98 -1.69 5.75
C THR A 122 39.21 -3.16 5.40
N GLN A 123 39.12 -4.08 6.38
CA GLN A 123 39.27 -5.52 6.14
C GLN A 123 38.16 -6.09 5.25
N VAL A 124 36.91 -5.65 5.46
CA VAL A 124 35.77 -6.03 4.61
C VAL A 124 36.00 -5.60 3.17
N LEU A 125 36.43 -4.35 2.96
CA LEU A 125 36.66 -3.80 1.62
C LEU A 125 37.86 -4.45 0.93
N ASP A 126 38.93 -4.76 1.67
CA ASP A 126 40.07 -5.50 1.14
C ASP A 126 39.67 -6.91 0.69
N PHE A 127 38.85 -7.60 1.49
CA PHE A 127 38.29 -8.90 1.10
C PHE A 127 37.41 -8.77 -0.15
N TRP A 128 36.52 -7.76 -0.19
CA TRP A 128 35.63 -7.54 -1.33
C TRP A 128 36.39 -7.24 -2.62
N GLN A 129 37.47 -6.47 -2.54
CA GLN A 129 38.30 -6.11 -3.67
C GLN A 129 39.12 -7.30 -4.20
N SER A 130 39.75 -8.05 -3.29
CA SER A 130 40.84 -8.98 -3.63
C SER A 130 40.44 -10.46 -3.63
N SER A 131 39.49 -10.84 -2.77
CA SER A 131 39.22 -12.24 -2.42
C SER A 131 37.79 -12.69 -2.74
N TYR A 132 36.85 -11.75 -2.84
CA TYR A 132 35.48 -12.05 -3.25
C TYR A 132 35.42 -12.49 -4.72
N ASN A 133 35.01 -13.73 -4.96
CA ASN A 133 35.03 -14.35 -6.28
C ASN A 133 33.70 -14.14 -7.03
N PHE A 134 33.61 -13.04 -7.78
CA PHE A 134 32.40 -12.67 -8.54
C PHE A 134 31.81 -13.81 -9.38
N LYS A 135 32.63 -14.54 -10.15
CA LYS A 135 32.15 -15.63 -11.03
C LYS A 135 31.54 -16.79 -10.25
N GLU A 136 32.17 -17.16 -9.15
CA GLU A 136 31.66 -18.21 -8.28
C GLU A 136 30.35 -17.78 -7.59
N ARG A 137 30.23 -16.48 -7.29
CA ARG A 137 29.03 -15.92 -6.66
C ARG A 137 27.86 -15.75 -7.64
N GLU A 138 28.12 -15.40 -8.89
CA GLU A 138 27.13 -15.48 -9.96
C GLU A 138 26.60 -16.91 -10.12
N GLN A 139 27.48 -17.92 -10.12
CA GLN A 139 27.08 -19.33 -10.17
C GLN A 139 26.23 -19.73 -8.96
N PHE A 140 26.63 -19.28 -7.76
CA PHE A 140 25.88 -19.53 -6.54
C PHE A 140 24.47 -18.90 -6.60
N LEU A 141 24.36 -17.64 -7.03
CA LEU A 141 23.10 -16.91 -7.17
C LEU A 141 22.19 -17.52 -8.27
N ASN A 142 22.77 -18.14 -9.29
CA ASN A 142 22.01 -18.82 -10.35
C ASN A 142 21.73 -20.30 -10.10
N LYS A 143 22.02 -20.83 -8.89
CA LYS A 143 21.75 -22.25 -8.57
C LYS A 143 20.25 -22.59 -8.58
N TYR A 144 19.39 -21.59 -8.42
CA TYR A 144 17.94 -21.72 -8.52
C TYR A 144 17.41 -21.05 -9.78
N THR A 145 16.33 -21.62 -10.33
CA THR A 145 15.66 -21.06 -11.50
C THR A 145 14.98 -19.74 -11.13
N GLN A 146 15.26 -18.71 -11.94
CA GLN A 146 14.80 -17.34 -11.73
C GLN A 146 14.07 -16.87 -12.97
N PHE A 147 13.11 -15.97 -12.75
CA PHE A 147 12.28 -15.42 -13.80
C PHE A 147 12.05 -13.94 -13.58
N VAL A 148 11.69 -13.27 -14.66
CA VAL A 148 11.13 -11.92 -14.66
C VAL A 148 9.83 -11.96 -15.46
N THR A 149 8.80 -11.30 -14.93
CA THR A 149 7.51 -11.14 -15.60
C THR A 149 6.96 -9.74 -15.35
N LYS A 150 6.26 -9.17 -16.34
CA LYS A 150 5.69 -7.84 -16.20
C LYS A 150 4.39 -7.90 -15.39
N ILE A 151 4.36 -7.24 -14.24
CA ILE A 151 3.17 -7.03 -13.40
C ILE A 151 2.96 -5.54 -13.25
N GLN A 152 1.78 -5.05 -13.65
CA GLN A 152 1.43 -3.62 -13.51
C GLN A 152 2.48 -2.65 -14.08
N GLY A 153 3.14 -3.04 -15.17
CA GLY A 153 4.16 -2.23 -15.84
C GLY A 153 5.58 -2.37 -15.31
N LEU A 154 5.80 -3.13 -14.23
CA LEU A 154 7.13 -3.41 -13.68
C LEU A 154 7.56 -4.82 -14.02
N ASP A 155 8.81 -4.97 -14.45
CA ASP A 155 9.47 -6.27 -14.47
C ASP A 155 9.76 -6.72 -13.04
N ILE A 156 9.01 -7.72 -12.58
CA ILE A 156 9.15 -8.31 -11.25
C ILE A 156 9.98 -9.58 -11.35
N HIS A 157 11.12 -9.57 -10.68
CA HIS A 157 12.00 -10.72 -10.53
C HIS A 157 11.49 -11.64 -9.42
N TYR A 158 11.61 -12.96 -9.63
CA TYR A 158 11.39 -13.96 -8.59
C TYR A 158 12.19 -15.25 -8.82
N ILE A 159 12.63 -15.87 -7.73
CA ILE A 159 13.11 -17.25 -7.71
C ILE A 159 11.89 -18.17 -7.66
N HIS A 160 11.91 -19.27 -8.42
CA HIS A 160 10.85 -20.27 -8.43
C HIS A 160 11.42 -21.68 -8.35
N VAL A 161 11.23 -22.33 -7.20
CA VAL A 161 11.74 -23.69 -6.97
C VAL A 161 10.58 -24.66 -6.81
N LYS A 162 10.42 -25.53 -7.82
CA LYS A 162 9.43 -26.61 -7.81
C LYS A 162 10.06 -27.90 -7.28
N PRO A 163 9.54 -28.52 -6.21
CA PRO A 163 10.08 -29.75 -5.67
C PRO A 163 9.77 -30.93 -6.61
N LYS A 164 10.67 -31.91 -6.66
CA LYS A 164 10.45 -33.16 -7.42
C LYS A 164 10.00 -34.25 -6.46
N VAL A 165 8.71 -34.58 -6.48
CA VAL A 165 8.10 -35.48 -5.47
C VAL A 165 7.21 -36.55 -6.11
N PRO A 166 7.02 -37.71 -5.45
CA PRO A 166 6.04 -38.70 -5.89
C PRO A 166 4.61 -38.14 -5.74
N PRO A 167 3.62 -38.67 -6.49
CA PRO A 167 2.23 -38.21 -6.44
C PRO A 167 1.55 -38.30 -5.06
N THR A 168 2.16 -39.02 -4.11
CA THR A 168 1.64 -39.18 -2.74
C THR A 168 1.92 -37.98 -1.85
N VAL A 169 2.83 -37.07 -2.23
CA VAL A 169 3.17 -35.88 -1.45
C VAL A 169 2.50 -34.67 -2.07
N THR A 170 1.74 -33.94 -1.27
CA THR A 170 1.06 -32.71 -1.70
C THR A 170 2.08 -31.59 -1.88
N VAL A 171 2.11 -30.94 -3.04
CA VAL A 171 2.92 -29.73 -3.23
C VAL A 171 2.04 -28.52 -2.89
N VAL A 172 2.51 -27.67 -1.97
CA VAL A 172 1.80 -26.45 -1.58
C VAL A 172 2.63 -25.20 -1.92
N PRO A 173 2.03 -24.16 -2.51
CA PRO A 173 2.74 -22.94 -2.85
C PRO A 173 3.01 -22.07 -1.61
N LEU A 174 4.25 -21.62 -1.45
CA LEU A 174 4.72 -20.77 -0.37
C LEU A 174 5.45 -19.55 -0.95
N LEU A 175 4.89 -18.37 -0.69
CA LEU A 175 5.48 -17.08 -1.03
C LEU A 175 6.38 -16.59 0.12
N LEU A 176 7.69 -16.48 -0.12
CA LEU A 176 8.67 -15.96 0.83
C LEU A 176 9.04 -14.52 0.47
N ILE A 177 8.77 -13.57 1.36
CA ILE A 177 8.98 -12.14 1.12
C ILE A 177 10.15 -11.66 1.98
N HIS A 178 11.22 -11.22 1.33
CA HIS A 178 12.41 -10.65 2.00
C HIS A 178 12.14 -9.23 2.52
N SER A 179 13.18 -8.60 3.05
CA SER A 179 13.06 -7.29 3.71
C SER A 179 14.18 -6.32 3.37
N TRP A 180 14.29 -5.21 4.13
CA TRP A 180 15.37 -4.23 4.04
C TRP A 180 16.28 -4.35 5.29
N PRO A 181 17.61 -4.25 5.18
CA PRO A 181 18.43 -4.14 3.97
C PRO A 181 18.77 -5.52 3.38
N GLY A 182 17.87 -6.49 3.54
CA GLY A 182 17.98 -7.83 3.00
C GLY A 182 17.62 -7.94 1.52
N SER A 183 17.51 -9.17 1.02
CA SER A 183 17.15 -9.47 -0.37
C SER A 183 16.78 -10.94 -0.50
N VAL A 184 16.42 -11.38 -1.71
CA VAL A 184 16.20 -12.81 -2.00
C VAL A 184 17.39 -13.71 -1.62
N ARG A 185 18.60 -13.13 -1.44
CA ARG A 185 19.78 -13.86 -0.94
C ARG A 185 19.55 -14.52 0.41
N GLU A 186 18.73 -13.93 1.28
CA GLU A 186 18.50 -14.44 2.64
C GLU A 186 17.95 -15.87 2.66
N PHE A 187 17.25 -16.28 1.61
CA PHE A 187 16.55 -17.56 1.58
C PHE A 187 17.36 -18.71 0.95
N TYR A 188 18.60 -18.48 0.53
CA TYR A 188 19.34 -19.47 -0.27
C TYR A 188 19.63 -20.78 0.47
N GLU A 189 19.81 -20.69 1.78
CA GLU A 189 20.08 -21.80 2.70
C GLU A 189 18.79 -22.47 3.20
N ILE A 190 17.66 -21.77 3.24
CA ILE A 190 16.37 -22.32 3.69
C ILE A 190 15.58 -23.01 2.56
N ILE A 191 15.69 -22.53 1.31
CA ILE A 191 15.01 -23.12 0.14
C ILE A 191 15.13 -24.66 0.09
N PRO A 192 16.32 -25.29 0.18
CA PRO A 192 16.41 -26.74 0.05
C PRO A 192 15.75 -27.47 1.22
N LYS A 193 15.64 -26.83 2.39
CA LYS A 193 14.97 -27.39 3.58
C LYS A 193 13.45 -27.38 3.44
N LEU A 194 12.92 -26.42 2.68
CA LEU A 194 11.49 -26.27 2.39
C LEU A 194 11.06 -27.13 1.19
N THR A 195 11.92 -27.27 0.18
CA THR A 195 11.59 -27.99 -1.06
C THR A 195 11.96 -29.47 -1.03
N THR A 196 12.51 -29.98 0.08
CA THR A 196 12.84 -31.40 0.24
C THR A 196 11.76 -32.11 1.05
N PRO A 197 11.15 -33.20 0.52
CA PRO A 197 10.16 -33.97 1.26
C PRO A 197 10.70 -34.51 2.58
N ARG A 198 9.88 -34.43 3.63
CA ARG A 198 10.20 -34.94 4.96
C ARG A 198 9.41 -36.22 5.24
N PRO A 199 9.98 -37.25 5.88
CA PRO A 199 9.27 -38.52 6.11
C PRO A 199 7.97 -38.38 6.93
N ASN A 200 7.89 -37.37 7.79
CA ASN A 200 6.75 -37.14 8.69
C ASN A 200 5.77 -36.08 8.19
N GLN A 201 5.90 -35.65 6.93
CA GLN A 201 5.04 -34.63 6.33
C GLN A 201 4.40 -35.19 5.06
N ASP A 202 3.09 -35.02 4.92
CA ASP A 202 2.34 -35.41 3.72
C ASP A 202 2.39 -34.33 2.62
N PHE A 203 3.08 -33.21 2.88
CA PHE A 203 3.25 -32.11 1.96
C PHE A 203 4.71 -31.60 1.90
N VAL A 204 5.01 -30.84 0.84
CA VAL A 204 6.26 -30.12 0.63
C VAL A 204 5.98 -28.77 -0.04
N PHE A 205 6.92 -27.84 0.04
CA PHE A 205 6.75 -26.51 -0.54
C PHE A 205 7.22 -26.40 -2.00
N GLU A 206 6.39 -25.80 -2.84
CA GLU A 206 6.81 -25.04 -4.01
C GLU A 206 7.10 -23.62 -3.56
N VAL A 207 8.35 -23.15 -3.73
CA VAL A 207 8.81 -21.89 -3.13
C VAL A 207 8.92 -20.81 -4.20
N ILE A 208 8.30 -19.65 -3.91
CA ILE A 208 8.32 -18.45 -4.73
C ILE A 208 8.97 -17.34 -3.91
N VAL A 209 10.05 -16.73 -4.40
CA VAL A 209 10.79 -15.68 -3.70
C VAL A 209 10.96 -14.45 -4.60
N PRO A 210 10.01 -13.49 -4.57
CA PRO A 210 10.12 -12.27 -5.36
C PRO A 210 11.17 -11.32 -4.78
N SER A 211 11.83 -10.56 -5.66
CA SER A 211 12.41 -9.28 -5.26
C SER A 211 11.28 -8.25 -5.17
N ILE A 212 11.20 -7.52 -4.05
CA ILE A 212 10.21 -6.45 -3.86
C ILE A 212 10.40 -5.37 -4.95
N PRO A 213 9.33 -4.74 -5.50
CA PRO A 213 9.48 -3.66 -6.47
C PRO A 213 10.50 -2.60 -6.05
N GLY A 214 11.52 -2.33 -6.86
CA GLY A 214 12.61 -1.41 -6.52
C GLY A 214 13.68 -1.96 -5.57
N PHE A 215 13.66 -3.27 -5.28
CA PHE A 215 14.74 -4.00 -4.62
C PHE A 215 15.36 -5.01 -5.58
N GLY A 216 16.67 -5.24 -5.42
CA GLY A 216 17.39 -6.28 -6.14
C GLY A 216 17.13 -6.20 -7.64
N PHE A 217 16.59 -7.28 -8.21
CA PHE A 217 16.41 -7.40 -9.66
C PHE A 217 15.00 -7.01 -10.15
N SER A 218 14.12 -6.53 -9.26
CA SER A 218 12.79 -6.02 -9.64
C SER A 218 12.85 -4.53 -9.97
N GLN A 219 12.19 -4.11 -11.05
CA GLN A 219 12.11 -2.70 -11.43
C GLN A 219 11.46 -1.84 -10.35
N ALA A 220 11.96 -0.62 -10.20
CA ALA A 220 11.40 0.37 -9.30
C ALA A 220 10.18 1.08 -9.92
N PRO A 221 9.17 1.45 -9.10
CA PRO A 221 8.07 2.30 -9.57
C PRO A 221 8.59 3.67 -10.03
N VAL A 222 7.96 4.22 -11.07
CA VAL A 222 8.34 5.54 -11.62
C VAL A 222 7.55 6.71 -11.03
N ARG A 223 6.64 6.43 -10.09
CA ARG A 223 5.75 7.39 -9.43
C ARG A 223 5.56 7.01 -7.97
N GLY A 224 5.26 7.99 -7.12
CA GLY A 224 5.02 7.78 -5.68
C GLY A 224 3.72 7.03 -5.39
N GLY A 225 3.59 6.56 -4.15
CA GLY A 225 2.45 5.79 -3.66
C GLY A 225 2.63 4.28 -3.62
N MET A 226 3.85 3.75 -3.83
CA MET A 226 4.15 2.31 -3.72
C MET A 226 4.43 1.93 -2.27
N GLY A 227 3.38 1.71 -1.47
CA GLY A 227 3.51 1.22 -0.10
C GLY A 227 3.21 -0.29 0.02
N PRO A 228 3.12 -0.81 1.27
CA PRO A 228 2.82 -2.23 1.51
C PRO A 228 1.53 -2.73 0.83
N ILE A 229 0.51 -1.88 0.69
CA ILE A 229 -0.76 -2.23 0.03
C ILE A 229 -0.52 -2.50 -1.46
N GLU A 230 0.19 -1.61 -2.14
CA GLU A 230 0.44 -1.73 -3.57
C GLU A 230 1.41 -2.88 -3.88
N VAL A 231 2.40 -3.11 -3.01
CA VAL A 231 3.28 -4.28 -3.12
C VAL A 231 2.48 -5.58 -2.91
N ALA A 232 1.56 -5.63 -1.95
CA ALA A 232 0.67 -6.79 -1.74
C ALA A 232 -0.16 -7.11 -2.99
N VAL A 233 -0.69 -6.09 -3.69
CA VAL A 233 -1.38 -6.25 -4.97
C VAL A 233 -0.46 -6.82 -6.04
N ILE A 234 0.75 -6.26 -6.19
CA ILE A 234 1.73 -6.75 -7.17
C ILE A 234 2.08 -8.23 -6.92
N LEU A 235 2.32 -8.60 -5.67
CA LEU A 235 2.65 -9.99 -5.33
C LEU A 235 1.46 -10.94 -5.48
N ARG A 236 0.24 -10.49 -5.18
CA ARG A 236 -0.99 -11.26 -5.45
C ARG A 236 -1.16 -11.50 -6.96
N ASN A 237 -0.98 -10.47 -7.77
CA ASN A 237 -1.06 -10.56 -9.23
C ASN A 237 0.09 -11.40 -9.82
N LEU A 238 1.27 -11.41 -9.19
CA LEU A 238 2.37 -12.31 -9.53
C LEU A 238 1.98 -13.77 -9.29
N MET A 239 1.41 -14.09 -8.12
CA MET A 239 0.98 -15.45 -7.79
C MET A 239 -0.12 -15.94 -8.75
N GLU A 240 -1.08 -15.09 -9.09
CA GLU A 240 -2.10 -15.40 -10.11
C GLU A 240 -1.47 -15.62 -11.50
N ARG A 241 -0.49 -14.80 -11.90
CA ARG A 241 0.21 -14.94 -13.19
C ARG A 241 0.90 -16.30 -13.33
N ILE A 242 1.45 -16.83 -12.24
CA ILE A 242 2.16 -18.12 -12.25
C ILE A 242 1.24 -19.31 -11.95
N GLY A 243 -0.06 -19.07 -11.78
CA GLY A 243 -1.11 -20.10 -11.68
C GLY A 243 -1.48 -20.53 -10.26
N HIS A 244 -1.13 -19.75 -9.23
CA HIS A 244 -1.48 -20.04 -7.83
C HIS A 244 -2.63 -19.14 -7.36
N GLU A 245 -3.82 -19.73 -7.20
CA GLU A 245 -5.00 -19.01 -6.69
C GLU A 245 -5.03 -18.91 -5.17
N GLU A 246 -4.55 -19.95 -4.48
CA GLU A 246 -4.49 -20.04 -3.03
C GLU A 246 -3.08 -20.45 -2.60
N TYR A 247 -2.49 -19.75 -1.62
CA TYR A 247 -1.11 -20.00 -1.20
C TYR A 247 -0.82 -19.55 0.23
N TYR A 248 0.30 -20.02 0.78
CA TYR A 248 0.82 -19.59 2.07
C TYR A 248 1.80 -18.41 1.88
N VAL A 249 1.87 -17.53 2.87
CA VAL A 249 2.77 -16.37 2.86
C VAL A 249 3.67 -16.40 4.09
N GLN A 250 4.96 -16.13 3.88
CA GLN A 250 5.95 -15.95 4.94
C GLN A 250 6.76 -14.67 4.73
N GLY A 251 7.00 -13.92 5.81
CA GLY A 251 7.92 -12.78 5.79
C GLY A 251 8.33 -12.27 7.17
N GLY A 252 9.51 -11.67 7.26
CA GLY A 252 9.99 -10.86 8.39
C GLY A 252 10.00 -9.37 8.03
N ASP A 253 10.23 -8.43 8.95
CA ASP A 253 10.39 -6.99 8.64
C ASP A 253 9.39 -6.42 7.61
N TYR A 254 9.84 -5.83 6.50
CA TYR A 254 8.96 -5.32 5.46
C TYR A 254 8.14 -6.44 4.79
N GLY A 255 8.70 -7.64 4.63
CA GLY A 255 7.96 -8.83 4.21
C GLY A 255 6.85 -9.25 5.18
N SER A 256 7.02 -9.06 6.49
CA SER A 256 5.98 -9.27 7.50
C SER A 256 4.86 -8.26 7.34
N ALA A 257 5.20 -6.99 7.09
CA ALA A 257 4.23 -5.94 6.81
C ALA A 257 3.41 -6.23 5.55
N ILE A 258 4.07 -6.58 4.43
CA ILE A 258 3.40 -6.94 3.17
C ILE A 258 2.54 -8.19 3.36
N GLY A 259 3.07 -9.25 3.99
CA GLY A 259 2.35 -10.49 4.22
C GLY A 259 1.11 -10.31 5.12
N SER A 260 1.22 -9.47 6.14
CA SER A 260 0.10 -9.06 6.99
C SER A 260 -0.99 -8.35 6.17
N VAL A 261 -0.60 -7.41 5.29
CA VAL A 261 -1.54 -6.71 4.40
C VAL A 261 -2.19 -7.66 3.40
N MET A 262 -1.44 -8.60 2.81
CA MET A 262 -2.00 -9.64 1.93
C MET A 262 -3.05 -10.47 2.66
N ALA A 263 -2.75 -10.91 3.89
CA ALA A 263 -3.67 -11.69 4.71
C ALA A 263 -4.92 -10.89 5.14
N THR A 264 -4.80 -9.58 5.32
CA THR A 264 -5.93 -8.70 5.63
C THR A 264 -6.82 -8.43 4.42
N LEU A 265 -6.23 -8.12 3.26
CA LEU A 265 -6.97 -7.64 2.08
C LEU A 265 -7.45 -8.76 1.15
N PHE A 266 -6.77 -9.91 1.14
CA PHE A 266 -7.07 -11.03 0.25
C PHE A 266 -7.27 -12.34 1.04
N PRO A 267 -8.15 -12.39 2.05
CA PRO A 267 -8.27 -13.54 2.95
C PRO A 267 -8.68 -14.85 2.24
N ASP A 268 -9.31 -14.74 1.08
CA ASP A 268 -9.73 -15.82 0.19
C ASP A 268 -8.61 -16.34 -0.74
N LYS A 269 -7.46 -15.67 -0.77
CA LYS A 269 -6.25 -16.11 -1.49
C LYS A 269 -5.18 -16.66 -0.56
N ILE A 270 -5.18 -16.25 0.70
CA ILE A 270 -4.12 -16.59 1.67
C ILE A 270 -4.57 -17.71 2.59
N LEU A 271 -4.01 -18.90 2.39
CA LEU A 271 -4.29 -20.10 3.21
C LEU A 271 -3.70 -20.02 4.62
N GLY A 272 -2.70 -19.17 4.83
CA GLY A 272 -2.10 -18.95 6.14
C GLY A 272 -0.93 -18.00 6.08
N PHE A 273 -0.73 -17.24 7.15
CA PHE A 273 0.32 -16.24 7.27
C PHE A 273 1.31 -16.63 8.38
N HIS A 274 2.56 -16.88 7.98
CA HIS A 274 3.67 -17.10 8.90
C HIS A 274 4.56 -15.86 8.96
N THR A 275 5.00 -15.45 10.15
CA THR A 275 5.92 -14.32 10.29
C THR A 275 6.97 -14.53 11.35
N ASN A 276 8.21 -14.12 11.06
CA ASN A 276 9.30 -14.06 12.03
C ASN A 276 9.48 -12.68 12.68
N MET A 277 8.61 -11.72 12.37
CA MET A 277 8.52 -10.43 13.06
C MET A 277 7.05 -10.11 13.37
N PRO A 278 6.39 -10.92 14.22
CA PRO A 278 5.01 -10.68 14.60
C PRO A 278 4.91 -9.38 15.40
N SER A 279 4.29 -8.37 14.80
CA SER A 279 4.06 -7.06 15.42
C SER A 279 2.80 -6.40 14.89
N VAL A 280 2.22 -5.54 15.72
CA VAL A 280 1.09 -4.64 15.44
C VAL A 280 1.47 -3.29 16.03
N THR A 281 1.76 -2.29 15.23
CA THR A 281 2.50 -1.11 15.72
C THR A 281 1.59 0.10 15.92
N ILE A 282 0.52 0.23 15.11
CA ILE A 282 -0.24 1.47 15.04
C ILE A 282 -1.72 1.23 15.38
N ASN A 283 -1.95 0.82 16.63
CA ASN A 283 -3.29 0.63 17.18
C ASN A 283 -3.31 1.11 18.64
N ALA A 284 -4.27 1.95 18.99
CA ALA A 284 -4.35 2.51 20.33
C ALA A 284 -4.64 1.47 21.41
N TRP A 285 -5.27 0.35 21.06
CA TRP A 285 -5.39 -0.78 21.97
C TRP A 285 -4.03 -1.39 22.27
N VAL A 286 -3.17 -1.52 21.27
CA VAL A 286 -1.79 -1.98 21.49
C VAL A 286 -1.06 -1.02 22.40
N THR A 287 -1.16 0.30 22.16
CA THR A 287 -0.57 1.32 23.06
C THR A 287 -1.12 1.20 24.48
N MET A 288 -2.44 1.07 24.64
CA MET A 288 -3.11 0.91 25.93
C MET A 288 -2.63 -0.35 26.66
N TYR A 289 -2.64 -1.51 26.00
CA TYR A 289 -2.19 -2.78 26.56
C TYR A 289 -0.72 -2.72 26.97
N THR A 290 0.11 -2.10 26.12
CA THR A 290 1.53 -1.89 26.37
C THR A 290 1.77 -1.04 27.62
N VAL A 291 1.05 0.09 27.77
CA VAL A 291 1.13 0.96 28.96
C VAL A 291 0.58 0.28 30.21
N LEU A 292 -0.58 -0.38 30.13
CA LEU A 292 -1.16 -1.13 31.25
C LEU A 292 -0.23 -2.25 31.73
N GLY A 293 0.40 -2.96 30.80
CA GLY A 293 1.39 -3.98 31.13
C GLY A 293 2.65 -3.42 31.80
N SER A 294 2.91 -2.11 31.75
CA SER A 294 3.98 -1.51 32.57
C SER A 294 3.64 -1.51 34.07
N LEU A 295 2.35 -1.46 34.40
CA LEU A 295 1.86 -1.52 35.78
C LEU A 295 1.66 -2.97 36.23
N TRP A 296 1.19 -3.83 35.32
CA TRP A 296 0.96 -5.25 35.58
C TRP A 296 1.41 -6.13 34.39
N PRO A 297 2.71 -6.45 34.28
CA PRO A 297 3.25 -7.17 33.13
C PRO A 297 2.60 -8.54 32.92
N ASP A 298 2.34 -9.28 34.00
CA ASP A 298 1.83 -10.66 33.95
C ASP A 298 0.40 -10.78 33.40
N PHE A 299 -0.32 -9.66 33.27
CA PHE A 299 -1.60 -9.61 32.59
C PHE A 299 -1.45 -9.64 31.05
N ILE A 300 -0.32 -9.18 30.54
CA ILE A 300 -0.08 -8.96 29.11
C ILE A 300 0.93 -9.97 28.56
N VAL A 301 2.00 -10.25 29.29
CA VAL A 301 3.11 -11.10 28.86
C VAL A 301 3.35 -12.21 29.87
N GLU A 302 3.71 -13.39 29.39
CA GLU A 302 4.10 -14.51 30.25
C GLU A 302 5.33 -14.15 31.09
N PRO A 303 5.40 -14.55 32.37
CA PRO A 303 6.50 -14.15 33.26
C PRO A 303 7.90 -14.48 32.74
N SER A 304 8.05 -15.58 32.00
CA SER A 304 9.30 -16.02 31.37
C SER A 304 9.77 -15.13 30.22
N LEU A 305 8.87 -14.35 29.60
CA LEU A 305 9.15 -13.50 28.44
C LEU A 305 9.11 -12.01 28.79
N ARG A 306 8.98 -11.70 30.09
CA ARG A 306 8.77 -10.33 30.58
C ARG A 306 9.92 -9.40 30.20
N ASP A 307 11.16 -9.88 30.25
CA ASP A 307 12.38 -9.14 29.94
C ASP A 307 12.48 -8.74 28.46
N ARG A 308 11.83 -9.48 27.56
CA ARG A 308 11.75 -9.16 26.13
C ARG A 308 10.91 -7.92 25.83
N MET A 309 10.03 -7.49 26.75
CA MET A 309 9.15 -6.32 26.56
C MET A 309 9.33 -5.23 27.63
N TYR A 310 9.69 -5.60 28.86
CA TYR A 310 9.75 -4.70 30.00
C TYR A 310 11.15 -4.68 30.66
N PRO A 311 11.57 -3.54 31.24
CA PRO A 311 10.85 -2.26 31.31
C PRO A 311 10.83 -1.53 29.95
N ILE A 312 9.69 -0.94 29.60
CA ILE A 312 9.48 -0.26 28.30
C ILE A 312 10.53 0.82 28.06
N THR A 313 10.95 1.53 29.11
CA THR A 313 11.95 2.61 29.00
C THR A 313 13.26 2.13 28.39
N THR A 314 13.72 0.92 28.74
CA THR A 314 14.94 0.33 28.17
C THR A 314 14.76 0.03 26.69
N HIS A 315 13.63 -0.58 26.32
CA HIS A 315 13.36 -0.97 24.93
C HIS A 315 13.09 0.24 24.02
N VAL A 316 12.37 1.25 24.51
CA VAL A 316 12.18 2.53 23.79
C VAL A 316 13.51 3.23 23.59
N LYS A 317 14.40 3.24 24.60
CA LYS A 317 15.75 3.83 24.44
C LYS A 317 16.54 3.12 23.35
N LYS A 318 16.53 1.78 23.34
CA LYS A 318 17.19 0.97 22.30
C LYS A 318 16.60 1.28 20.91
N LEU A 319 15.27 1.31 20.78
CA LEU A 319 14.61 1.63 19.52
C LEU A 319 14.93 3.05 19.03
N MET A 320 14.99 4.04 19.93
CA MET A 320 15.39 5.40 19.59
C MET A 320 16.84 5.47 19.10
N GLU A 321 17.75 4.74 19.76
CA GLU A 321 19.15 4.65 19.35
C GLU A 321 19.30 4.02 17.95
N GLU A 322 18.48 3.01 17.64
CA GLU A 322 18.60 2.22 16.41
C GLU A 322 17.72 2.69 15.24
N SER A 323 16.83 3.67 15.43
CA SER A 323 15.87 4.14 14.41
C SER A 323 16.37 5.28 13.52
N GLY A 324 17.63 5.70 13.65
CA GLY A 324 18.21 6.77 12.82
C GLY A 324 18.16 6.48 11.31
N TYR A 325 18.41 5.23 10.90
CA TYR A 325 18.31 4.80 9.51
C TYR A 325 16.88 4.95 8.99
N PHE A 326 15.89 4.52 9.79
CA PHE A 326 14.48 4.54 9.43
C PHE A 326 14.03 5.98 9.23
N HIS A 327 14.39 6.88 10.14
CA HIS A 327 13.97 8.29 10.06
C HIS A 327 14.50 8.99 8.80
N ILE A 328 15.79 8.81 8.44
CA ILE A 328 16.34 9.44 7.23
C ILE A 328 15.74 8.82 5.96
N GLN A 329 15.46 7.52 5.93
CA GLN A 329 14.86 6.84 4.79
C GLN A 329 13.38 7.18 4.61
N ALA A 330 12.63 7.30 5.70
CA ALA A 330 11.22 7.68 5.69
C ALA A 330 10.98 9.16 5.34
N THR A 331 12.04 9.97 5.20
CA THR A 331 11.90 11.43 4.94
C THR A 331 12.69 11.93 3.73
N LYS A 332 13.93 11.45 3.54
CA LYS A 332 14.88 11.90 2.51
C LYS A 332 15.66 10.73 1.88
N PRO A 333 14.97 9.69 1.36
CA PRO A 333 15.62 8.48 0.84
C PRO A 333 16.55 8.80 -0.35
N ASP A 334 16.12 9.68 -1.26
CA ASP A 334 16.93 10.10 -2.41
C ASP A 334 18.24 10.81 -2.00
N THR A 335 18.23 11.58 -0.90
CA THR A 335 19.44 12.29 -0.43
C THR A 335 20.49 11.31 0.09
N VAL A 336 20.11 10.41 1.00
CA VAL A 336 21.05 9.42 1.54
C VAL A 336 21.41 8.38 0.49
N GLY A 337 20.45 8.02 -0.36
CA GLY A 337 20.60 7.07 -1.45
C GLY A 337 21.66 7.46 -2.48
N ILE A 338 21.76 8.75 -2.85
CA ILE A 338 22.82 9.24 -3.76
C ILE A 338 24.22 8.89 -3.23
N ALA A 339 24.47 9.12 -1.93
CA ALA A 339 25.77 8.81 -1.34
C ALA A 339 26.02 7.29 -1.36
N LEU A 340 25.04 6.49 -0.94
CA LEU A 340 25.18 5.03 -0.89
C LEU A 340 25.29 4.37 -2.27
N SER A 341 24.65 4.92 -3.29
CA SER A 341 24.74 4.47 -4.68
C SER A 341 26.12 4.71 -5.29
N ASP A 342 26.83 5.77 -4.89
CA ASP A 342 28.13 6.13 -5.48
C ASP A 342 29.33 5.49 -4.75
N THR A 343 29.23 5.28 -3.43
CA THR A 343 30.33 4.72 -2.62
C THR A 343 30.10 3.27 -2.18
N PRO A 344 30.87 2.29 -2.69
CA PRO A 344 30.73 0.90 -2.24
C PRO A 344 31.10 0.75 -0.76
N ALA A 345 32.05 1.54 -0.26
CA ALA A 345 32.40 1.58 1.15
C ALA A 345 31.24 2.06 2.03
N GLY A 346 30.55 3.12 1.60
CA GLY A 346 29.38 3.63 2.30
C GLY A 346 28.22 2.65 2.28
N LEU A 347 27.95 2.03 1.12
CA LEU A 347 26.91 1.00 0.98
C LEU A 347 27.16 -0.19 1.90
N ALA A 348 28.38 -0.76 1.87
CA ALA A 348 28.74 -1.90 2.71
C ALA A 348 28.63 -1.55 4.20
N ALA A 349 29.17 -0.41 4.64
CA ALA A 349 29.07 0.01 6.03
C ALA A 349 27.60 0.17 6.48
N TYR A 350 26.77 0.79 5.64
CA TYR A 350 25.37 1.09 5.96
C TYR A 350 24.50 -0.16 6.05
N ILE A 351 24.71 -1.14 5.16
CA ILE A 351 23.97 -2.41 5.18
C ILE A 351 24.50 -3.34 6.26
N LEU A 352 25.82 -3.54 6.33
CA LEU A 352 26.42 -4.56 7.20
C LEU A 352 26.37 -4.18 8.69
N GLU A 353 26.24 -2.90 9.03
CA GLU A 353 25.98 -2.50 10.42
C GLU A 353 24.67 -3.15 10.94
N LYS A 354 23.65 -3.27 10.08
CA LYS A 354 22.37 -3.90 10.45
C LYS A 354 22.51 -5.40 10.70
N PHE A 355 23.30 -6.11 9.88
CA PHE A 355 23.63 -7.51 10.11
C PHE A 355 24.39 -7.75 11.41
N SER A 356 25.11 -6.75 11.94
CA SER A 356 25.71 -6.82 13.28
C SER A 356 24.61 -6.65 14.34
N THR A 357 24.00 -5.47 14.35
CA THR A 357 23.15 -5.01 15.45
C THR A 357 21.83 -5.77 15.57
N TRP A 358 21.21 -6.13 14.44
CA TRP A 358 19.91 -6.80 14.42
C TRP A 358 20.00 -8.32 14.59
N THR A 359 21.22 -8.88 14.50
CA THR A 359 21.48 -10.27 14.88
C THR A 359 21.58 -10.38 16.40
N ASN A 360 22.31 -9.47 17.03
CA ASN A 360 22.31 -9.29 18.48
C ASN A 360 22.78 -7.88 18.82
N LEU A 361 21.99 -7.15 19.61
CA LEU A 361 22.29 -5.78 20.01
C LEU A 361 23.66 -5.63 20.71
N ASP A 362 24.10 -6.67 21.43
CA ASP A 362 25.37 -6.68 22.16
C ASP A 362 26.59 -6.75 21.24
N ASN A 363 26.39 -7.14 19.97
CA ASN A 363 27.44 -7.15 18.95
C ASN A 363 28.07 -5.77 18.74
N ARG A 364 27.33 -4.70 19.06
CA ARG A 364 27.85 -3.31 19.02
C ARG A 364 29.06 -3.08 19.92
N ASN A 365 29.29 -3.92 20.92
CA ASN A 365 30.45 -3.81 21.81
C ASN A 365 31.73 -4.39 21.19
N ALA A 366 31.62 -5.22 20.15
CA ALA A 366 32.76 -5.82 19.48
C ALA A 366 33.37 -4.87 18.45
N SER A 367 34.70 -4.92 18.27
CA SER A 367 35.42 -4.09 17.30
C SER A 367 35.15 -4.46 15.84
N ASP A 368 34.74 -5.71 15.59
CA ASP A 368 34.33 -6.26 14.30
C ASP A 368 32.80 -6.39 14.16
N GLY A 369 32.04 -5.87 15.15
CA GLY A 369 30.58 -6.01 15.20
C GLY A 369 30.12 -7.46 15.32
N ALA A 370 31.00 -8.39 15.70
CA ALA A 370 30.73 -9.82 15.77
C ALA A 370 30.08 -10.42 14.50
N LEU A 371 30.26 -9.77 13.34
CA LEU A 371 29.59 -10.11 12.09
C LEU A 371 29.87 -11.53 11.62
N LEU A 372 31.06 -12.04 11.96
CA LEU A 372 31.55 -13.34 11.51
C LEU A 372 31.17 -14.50 12.43
N GLN A 373 30.40 -14.25 13.51
CA GLN A 373 29.94 -15.33 14.39
C GLN A 373 28.84 -16.16 13.73
N LYS A 374 27.94 -15.52 12.97
CA LYS A 374 26.77 -16.16 12.34
C LYS A 374 26.86 -16.19 10.80
N PHE A 375 27.62 -15.28 10.20
CA PHE A 375 27.70 -15.14 8.75
C PHE A 375 29.14 -15.21 8.24
N SER A 376 29.30 -15.55 6.95
CA SER A 376 30.57 -15.36 6.26
C SER A 376 30.58 -13.99 5.56
N LEU A 377 31.76 -13.37 5.42
CA LEU A 377 31.90 -12.14 4.63
C LEU A 377 31.38 -12.31 3.21
N THR A 378 31.60 -13.50 2.61
CA THR A 378 31.08 -13.83 1.28
C THR A 378 29.56 -13.70 1.22
N HIS A 379 28.83 -14.30 2.17
CA HIS A 379 27.36 -14.27 2.15
C HIS A 379 26.81 -12.86 2.44
N LEU A 380 27.45 -12.13 3.34
CA LEU A 380 27.12 -10.73 3.62
C LEU A 380 27.33 -9.86 2.37
N LEU A 381 28.45 -10.05 1.66
CA LEU A 381 28.75 -9.34 0.43
C LEU A 381 27.91 -9.81 -0.75
N ASP A 382 27.40 -11.03 -0.79
CA ASP A 382 26.39 -11.43 -1.79
C ASP A 382 25.15 -10.53 -1.69
N ASN A 383 24.69 -10.24 -0.48
CA ASN A 383 23.56 -9.32 -0.26
C ASN A 383 23.92 -7.89 -0.68
N VAL A 384 25.08 -7.37 -0.26
CA VAL A 384 25.54 -6.03 -0.65
C VAL A 384 25.73 -5.91 -2.17
N MET A 385 26.25 -6.95 -2.83
CA MET A 385 26.45 -7.01 -4.27
C MET A 385 25.14 -6.92 -5.04
N ILE A 386 24.05 -7.49 -4.53
CA ILE A 386 22.73 -7.33 -5.14
C ILE A 386 22.35 -5.84 -5.18
N TYR A 387 22.48 -5.11 -4.05
CA TYR A 387 22.19 -3.67 -4.02
C TYR A 387 23.12 -2.84 -4.91
N TRP A 388 24.40 -3.17 -4.93
CA TRP A 388 25.41 -2.46 -5.72
C TRP A 388 25.18 -2.66 -7.22
N ALA A 389 25.10 -3.91 -7.67
CA ALA A 389 25.01 -4.25 -9.08
C ALA A 389 23.71 -3.77 -9.74
N THR A 390 22.63 -3.67 -8.98
CA THR A 390 21.33 -3.20 -9.48
C THR A 390 21.06 -1.74 -9.17
N ASN A 391 21.94 -1.07 -8.41
CA ASN A 391 21.79 0.31 -7.95
C ASN A 391 20.44 0.59 -7.28
N THR A 392 19.95 -0.35 -6.46
CA THR A 392 18.60 -0.28 -5.87
C THR A 392 18.55 0.27 -4.45
N ILE A 393 19.65 0.76 -3.88
CA ILE A 393 19.64 1.26 -2.49
C ILE A 393 18.72 2.46 -2.31
N THR A 394 18.63 3.35 -3.31
CA THR A 394 17.73 4.50 -3.26
C THR A 394 16.27 4.07 -3.41
N SER A 395 15.96 3.22 -4.39
CA SER A 395 14.59 2.77 -4.64
C SER A 395 14.03 1.90 -3.53
N SER A 396 14.87 1.09 -2.87
CA SER A 396 14.45 0.31 -1.71
C SER A 396 14.07 1.18 -0.52
N MET A 397 14.80 2.28 -0.29
CA MET A 397 14.54 3.22 0.79
C MET A 397 13.25 4.04 0.61
N ARG A 398 12.77 4.22 -0.63
CA ARG A 398 11.53 4.98 -0.90
C ARG A 398 10.29 4.33 -0.27
N HIS A 399 10.29 3.00 -0.09
CA HIS A 399 9.20 2.28 0.58
C HIS A 399 8.94 2.76 2.01
N PHE A 400 9.96 3.25 2.71
CA PHE A 400 9.79 3.79 4.07
C PHE A 400 8.99 5.09 4.11
N VAL A 401 9.05 5.89 3.04
CA VAL A 401 8.22 7.11 2.91
C VAL A 401 6.75 6.72 2.74
N GLU A 402 6.49 5.70 1.91
CA GLU A 402 5.13 5.29 1.52
C GLU A 402 4.45 4.42 2.59
N ALA A 403 5.20 3.71 3.44
CA ALA A 403 4.66 2.70 4.35
C ALA A 403 3.99 3.27 5.61
N CYS A 404 4.50 4.37 6.18
CA CYS A 404 4.11 4.83 7.52
C CYS A 404 2.60 5.08 7.65
N ASP A 405 2.00 5.79 6.68
CA ASP A 405 0.59 6.14 6.72
C ASP A 405 -0.31 4.92 6.47
N GLN A 406 0.10 4.02 5.56
CA GLN A 406 -0.70 2.85 5.20
C GLN A 406 -0.79 1.83 6.34
N LEU A 407 0.34 1.53 7.00
CA LEU A 407 0.37 0.58 8.11
C LEU A 407 -0.50 1.02 9.28
N SER A 408 -0.67 2.34 9.45
CA SER A 408 -1.56 2.92 10.46
C SER A 408 -3.03 2.54 10.29
N VAL A 409 -3.45 2.34 9.04
CA VAL A 409 -4.81 1.95 8.68
C VAL A 409 -4.96 0.44 8.77
N THR A 410 -4.04 -0.32 8.16
CA THR A 410 -4.16 -1.79 8.08
C THR A 410 -3.97 -2.49 9.41
N ASP A 411 -3.26 -1.92 10.38
CA ASP A 411 -3.11 -2.49 11.73
C ASP A 411 -4.36 -2.37 12.61
N ARG A 412 -5.34 -1.58 12.17
CA ARG A 412 -6.64 -1.43 12.85
C ARG A 412 -7.72 -2.33 12.26
N ILE A 413 -7.41 -3.08 11.20
CA ILE A 413 -8.32 -4.01 10.53
C ILE A 413 -8.00 -5.41 11.00
N SER A 414 -9.03 -6.17 11.37
CA SER A 414 -8.87 -7.55 11.82
C SER A 414 -8.47 -8.47 10.66
N THR A 415 -7.49 -9.33 10.89
CA THR A 415 -7.08 -10.38 9.96
C THR A 415 -7.66 -11.72 10.39
N SER A 416 -8.50 -12.31 9.54
CA SER A 416 -9.18 -13.60 9.77
C SER A 416 -8.40 -14.82 9.27
N VAL A 417 -7.35 -14.62 8.46
CA VAL A 417 -6.48 -15.70 7.97
C VAL A 417 -5.76 -16.36 9.17
N PRO A 418 -5.64 -17.70 9.22
CA PRO A 418 -4.88 -18.37 10.27
C PRO A 418 -3.43 -17.88 10.26
N THR A 419 -2.96 -17.41 11.41
CA THR A 419 -1.66 -16.73 11.55
C THR A 419 -0.80 -17.43 12.58
N TRP A 420 0.51 -17.52 12.30
CA TRP A 420 1.52 -18.10 13.18
C TRP A 420 2.75 -17.19 13.23
N GLY A 421 3.27 -16.93 14.43
CA GLY A 421 4.48 -16.12 14.61
C GLY A 421 5.63 -16.91 15.23
N ILE A 422 6.86 -16.65 14.80
CA ILE A 422 8.07 -17.10 15.50
C ILE A 422 8.81 -15.89 16.07
N LYS A 423 9.23 -15.98 17.33
CA LYS A 423 9.81 -14.89 18.11
C LYS A 423 11.24 -15.22 18.51
N PHE A 424 12.18 -14.77 17.70
CA PHE A 424 13.61 -14.88 17.98
C PHE A 424 14.00 -13.97 19.15
N LYS A 425 15.06 -14.37 19.88
CA LYS A 425 15.44 -13.71 21.14
C LYS A 425 15.91 -12.27 20.94
N HIS A 426 16.63 -12.04 19.86
CA HIS A 426 17.31 -10.78 19.58
C HIS A 426 16.60 -9.94 18.51
N GLU A 427 15.34 -10.26 18.19
CA GLU A 427 14.50 -9.41 17.32
C GLU A 427 14.31 -8.00 17.94
N LEU A 428 14.18 -7.00 17.07
CA LEU A 428 14.08 -5.58 17.42
C LEU A 428 12.84 -5.25 18.25
N ILE A 429 11.73 -5.94 17.97
CA ILE A 429 10.45 -5.73 18.60
C ILE A 429 9.88 -7.08 19.02
N PHE A 430 9.50 -7.19 20.29
CA PHE A 430 8.77 -8.32 20.81
C PHE A 430 7.34 -7.90 21.18
N GLN A 431 6.36 -8.69 20.78
CA GLN A 431 4.98 -8.56 21.24
C GLN A 431 4.40 -9.90 21.71
N PRO A 432 3.70 -9.95 22.86
CA PRO A 432 3.01 -11.14 23.33
C PRO A 432 1.74 -11.43 22.54
N ASP A 433 1.27 -12.67 22.60
CA ASP A 433 0.09 -13.14 21.86
C ASP A 433 -1.19 -12.38 22.24
N SER A 434 -1.28 -11.92 23.48
CA SER A 434 -2.38 -11.08 23.97
C SER A 434 -2.56 -9.80 23.15
N ILE A 435 -1.46 -9.22 22.68
CA ILE A 435 -1.43 -8.03 21.83
C ILE A 435 -1.67 -8.41 20.37
N LEU A 436 -1.01 -9.46 19.87
CA LEU A 436 -1.12 -9.89 18.48
C LEU A 436 -2.57 -10.29 18.12
N LYS A 437 -3.28 -10.92 19.06
CA LYS A 437 -4.70 -11.30 18.92
C LYS A 437 -5.65 -10.11 18.76
N LEU A 438 -5.22 -8.88 19.02
CA LEU A 438 -6.02 -7.68 18.77
C LEU A 438 -6.19 -7.43 17.26
N LYS A 439 -5.22 -7.84 16.44
CA LYS A 439 -5.29 -7.76 14.98
C LYS A 439 -5.62 -9.11 14.35
N TYR A 440 -4.89 -10.16 14.73
CA TYR A 440 -5.00 -11.48 14.13
C TYR A 440 -6.04 -12.32 14.90
N THR A 441 -7.28 -12.37 14.42
CA THR A 441 -8.37 -13.04 15.16
C THR A 441 -8.18 -14.55 15.21
N ASN A 442 -7.54 -15.12 14.20
CA ASN A 442 -7.12 -16.52 14.14
C ASN A 442 -5.61 -16.68 14.34
N TYR A 443 -5.05 -16.04 15.37
CA TYR A 443 -3.66 -16.23 15.78
C TYR A 443 -3.50 -17.57 16.52
N LEU A 444 -3.01 -18.59 15.80
CA LEU A 444 -3.06 -19.98 16.25
C LEU A 444 -1.96 -20.32 17.26
N HIS A 445 -0.74 -19.82 17.04
CA HIS A 445 0.41 -20.11 17.89
C HIS A 445 1.52 -19.07 17.75
N SER A 446 2.40 -19.04 18.76
CA SER A 446 3.70 -18.40 18.70
C SER A 446 4.81 -19.35 19.13
N SER A 447 5.78 -19.57 18.26
CA SER A 447 7.03 -20.22 18.63
C SER A 447 7.98 -19.20 19.26
N VAL A 448 8.63 -19.58 20.35
CA VAL A 448 9.61 -18.72 21.04
C VAL A 448 10.97 -19.39 20.98
N VAL A 449 11.95 -18.68 20.43
CA VAL A 449 13.32 -19.17 20.25
C VAL A 449 14.26 -18.39 21.18
N GLU A 450 15.19 -19.08 21.83
CA GLU A 450 16.18 -18.53 22.77
C GLU A 450 17.53 -18.16 22.13
N ASP A 451 17.62 -18.26 20.81
CA ASP A 451 18.72 -17.82 19.96
C ASP A 451 18.12 -17.05 18.77
N GLY A 452 18.98 -16.48 17.92
CA GLY A 452 18.58 -15.80 16.69
C GLY A 452 18.13 -14.36 16.88
N GLY A 453 18.29 -13.58 15.82
CA GLY A 453 17.79 -12.21 15.68
C GLY A 453 16.91 -12.05 14.45
N HIS A 454 17.07 -10.92 13.78
CA HIS A 454 16.17 -10.44 12.73
C HIS A 454 16.26 -11.22 11.40
N PHE A 455 17.46 -11.61 10.99
CA PHE A 455 17.72 -12.28 9.69
C PHE A 455 17.53 -13.80 9.78
N ALA A 456 16.38 -14.23 10.28
CA ALA A 456 16.10 -15.62 10.68
C ALA A 456 16.42 -16.66 9.60
N ALA A 457 16.05 -16.40 8.33
CA ALA A 457 16.28 -17.34 7.23
C ALA A 457 17.77 -17.54 6.90
N MET A 458 18.58 -16.51 7.13
CA MET A 458 20.02 -16.54 6.86
C MET A 458 20.81 -16.99 8.09
N GLU A 459 20.33 -16.68 9.29
CA GLU A 459 20.99 -17.02 10.55
C GLU A 459 20.68 -18.45 11.03
N LEU A 460 19.41 -18.83 11.05
CA LEU A 460 18.92 -20.11 11.59
C LEU A 460 17.95 -20.78 10.60
N PRO A 461 18.40 -21.14 9.38
CA PRO A 461 17.54 -21.68 8.33
C PRO A 461 16.84 -22.98 8.73
N ASP A 462 17.48 -23.83 9.55
CA ASP A 462 16.88 -25.07 10.05
C ASP A 462 15.69 -24.79 10.98
N VAL A 463 15.88 -23.91 11.97
CA VAL A 463 14.85 -23.55 12.95
C VAL A 463 13.65 -22.91 12.26
N LEU A 464 13.90 -21.96 11.35
CA LEU A 464 12.82 -21.31 10.62
C LEU A 464 12.08 -22.29 9.69
N ALA A 465 12.80 -23.19 9.01
CA ALA A 465 12.14 -24.17 8.14
C ALA A 465 11.24 -25.12 8.93
N ASP A 466 11.72 -25.65 10.05
CA ASP A 466 10.95 -26.54 10.91
C ASP A 466 9.68 -25.87 11.40
N ASP A 467 9.78 -24.61 11.85
CA ASP A 467 8.63 -23.84 12.30
C ASP A 467 7.60 -23.55 11.18
N ILE A 468 8.07 -23.28 9.95
CA ILE A 468 7.18 -23.09 8.79
C ILE A 468 6.40 -24.38 8.49
N PHE A 469 7.04 -25.56 8.58
CA PHE A 469 6.35 -26.84 8.41
C PHE A 469 5.27 -27.03 9.48
N ASP A 470 5.60 -26.77 10.74
CA ASP A 470 4.65 -26.91 11.86
C ASP A 470 3.46 -25.94 11.71
N ALA A 471 3.73 -24.69 11.32
CA ALA A 471 2.69 -23.69 11.08
C ALA A 471 1.75 -24.10 9.94
N VAL A 472 2.29 -24.58 8.81
CA VAL A 472 1.46 -24.98 7.67
C VAL A 472 0.65 -26.23 7.96
N GLN A 473 1.21 -27.19 8.71
CA GLN A 473 0.45 -28.33 9.21
C GLN A 473 -0.74 -27.87 10.09
N MET A 474 -0.53 -26.87 10.94
CA MET A 474 -1.59 -26.29 11.75
C MET A 474 -2.64 -25.56 10.90
N PHE A 475 -2.22 -24.79 9.89
CA PHE A 475 -3.13 -24.09 8.97
C PHE A 475 -4.01 -25.06 8.20
N ARG A 476 -3.46 -26.16 7.69
CA ARG A 476 -4.24 -27.22 7.02
C ARG A 476 -5.27 -27.82 7.97
N SER A 477 -4.86 -28.14 9.19
CA SER A 477 -5.74 -28.68 10.23
C SER A 477 -6.87 -27.70 10.57
N PHE A 478 -6.57 -26.40 10.65
CA PHE A 478 -7.55 -25.34 10.86
C PHE A 478 -8.61 -25.31 9.76
N HIS A 479 -8.20 -25.34 8.49
CA HIS A 479 -9.15 -25.34 7.37
C HIS A 479 -10.02 -26.58 7.31
N GLU A 480 -9.46 -27.76 7.61
CA GLU A 480 -10.24 -29.00 7.71
C GLU A 480 -11.31 -28.91 8.81
N MET A 481 -10.97 -28.31 9.96
CA MET A 481 -11.92 -28.10 11.05
C MET A 481 -13.02 -27.12 10.67
N GLU A 482 -12.68 -25.99 10.03
CA GLU A 482 -13.65 -24.99 9.57
C GLU A 482 -14.57 -25.54 8.48
N GLN A 483 -14.05 -26.34 7.55
CA GLN A 483 -14.87 -27.03 6.54
C GLN A 483 -15.85 -28.01 7.19
N LYS A 484 -15.41 -28.79 8.19
CA LYS A 484 -16.28 -29.71 8.95
C LYS A 484 -17.37 -28.96 9.73
N LYS A 485 -17.05 -27.81 10.33
CA LYS A 485 -18.04 -26.96 11.02
C LYS A 485 -19.10 -26.44 10.05
N ARG A 486 -18.68 -25.89 8.91
CA ARG A 486 -19.61 -25.39 7.86
C ARG A 486 -20.50 -26.50 7.31
N ALA A 487 -19.95 -27.69 7.10
CA ALA A 487 -20.72 -28.86 6.66
C ALA A 487 -21.73 -29.34 7.72
N ALA A 488 -21.38 -29.25 9.01
CA ALA A 488 -22.28 -29.60 10.11
C ALA A 488 -23.39 -28.55 10.35
N GLU A 489 -23.12 -27.27 10.07
CA GLU A 489 -24.07 -26.17 10.19
C GLU A 489 -25.05 -26.07 9.00
N THR A 490 -24.84 -26.85 7.93
CA THR A 490 -25.75 -26.95 6.79
C THR A 490 -26.59 -28.24 6.91
N PRO A 491 -27.74 -28.25 7.60
CA PRO A 491 -28.55 -29.46 7.72
C PRO A 491 -29.14 -29.86 6.37
N ASN A 492 -28.96 -31.15 6.02
CA ASN A 492 -29.63 -31.91 4.98
C ASN A 492 -31.00 -31.35 4.57
N THR A 493 -31.10 -30.71 3.40
CA THR A 493 -32.28 -30.90 2.56
C THR A 493 -32.06 -32.19 1.79
N VAL A 494 -32.59 -33.26 2.36
CA VAL A 494 -32.69 -34.58 1.76
C VAL A 494 -33.33 -34.45 0.37
N ALA A 495 -32.64 -34.99 -0.62
CA ALA A 495 -33.15 -35.31 -1.93
C ALA A 495 -34.49 -36.05 -1.82
N THR A 496 -35.56 -35.44 -2.32
CA THR A 496 -36.75 -36.15 -2.75
C THR A 496 -36.93 -35.88 -4.24
N GLU A 497 -36.77 -36.93 -5.03
CA GLU A 497 -37.20 -36.98 -6.43
C GLU A 497 -38.71 -36.81 -6.50
N ALA A 498 -39.20 -35.91 -7.36
CA ALA A 498 -40.38 -36.11 -8.21
C ALA A 498 -40.68 -34.87 -9.06
N THR A 499 -40.43 -35.00 -10.37
CA THR A 499 -41.28 -34.56 -11.50
C THR A 499 -42.10 -33.27 -11.40
N ALA A 500 -41.83 -32.29 -12.29
CA ALA A 500 -42.88 -31.46 -12.87
C ALA A 500 -42.49 -30.94 -14.28
N LYS A 501 -43.43 -31.11 -15.21
CA LYS A 501 -43.46 -30.62 -16.60
C LYS A 501 -43.78 -29.10 -16.65
N PRO A 502 -43.69 -28.45 -17.82
CA PRO A 502 -43.59 -26.99 -17.97
C PRO A 502 -44.95 -26.28 -18.05
N THR A 503 -44.97 -24.98 -17.73
CA THR A 503 -45.94 -23.92 -18.15
C THR A 503 -45.53 -22.61 -17.46
N ALA A 504 -45.21 -21.53 -18.17
CA ALA A 504 -46.09 -20.54 -18.82
C ALA A 504 -46.71 -19.51 -17.84
N ASP A 505 -46.36 -18.25 -18.12
CA ASP A 505 -47.04 -16.98 -17.79
C ASP A 505 -47.25 -16.53 -16.34
N GLY A 506 -47.17 -15.20 -16.15
CA GLY A 506 -47.92 -14.52 -15.10
C GLY A 506 -47.17 -13.51 -14.24
N THR A 507 -46.88 -12.35 -14.82
CA THR A 507 -47.10 -11.00 -14.26
C THR A 507 -46.89 -10.68 -12.76
N ALA A 508 -46.15 -9.59 -12.58
CA ALA A 508 -46.40 -8.46 -11.68
C ALA A 508 -46.00 -8.58 -10.20
N LYS A 509 -44.92 -7.84 -9.86
CA LYS A 509 -44.82 -7.14 -8.58
C LYS A 509 -44.92 -5.64 -8.79
N THR A 510 -45.77 -5.09 -7.94
CA THR A 510 -46.31 -3.74 -7.89
C THR A 510 -45.27 -2.71 -7.44
N THR A 511 -45.31 -1.58 -8.12
CA THR A 511 -44.72 -0.27 -7.85
C THR A 511 -45.05 0.32 -6.47
N ALA A 512 -44.09 1.05 -5.91
CA ALA A 512 -44.36 2.27 -5.13
C ALA A 512 -43.63 3.43 -5.82
N GLN A 513 -44.37 4.52 -6.03
CA GLN A 513 -44.12 5.59 -6.98
C GLN A 513 -43.05 6.59 -6.51
N ALA A 514 -42.19 6.99 -7.45
CA ALA A 514 -41.64 8.34 -7.47
C ALA A 514 -42.45 9.17 -8.48
N THR A 515 -42.77 10.38 -8.05
CA THR A 515 -43.67 11.37 -8.65
C THR A 515 -43.24 11.87 -10.04
N THR A 516 -44.24 12.09 -10.89
CA THR A 516 -44.19 12.41 -12.32
C THR A 516 -44.04 13.92 -12.65
N ASN A 517 -43.08 14.24 -13.53
CA ASN A 517 -43.14 15.04 -14.79
C ASN A 517 -43.61 16.53 -14.79
N PRO A 518 -43.23 17.41 -15.77
CA PRO A 518 -42.96 17.07 -17.18
C PRO A 518 -41.89 17.88 -17.96
N THR A 519 -41.19 17.23 -18.90
CA THR A 519 -41.13 17.60 -20.34
C THR A 519 -40.51 16.44 -21.13
N ASN A 520 -41.38 15.60 -21.71
CA ASN A 520 -41.00 14.48 -22.57
C ASN A 520 -40.61 14.98 -23.97
N GLU A 521 -39.31 15.11 -24.23
CA GLU A 521 -38.74 14.61 -25.48
C GLU A 521 -38.10 13.24 -25.16
N PRO A 522 -38.14 12.24 -26.06
CA PRO A 522 -37.45 10.98 -25.83
C PRO A 522 -35.96 11.26 -25.59
N GLU A 523 -35.44 10.82 -24.45
CA GLU A 523 -34.02 10.88 -24.12
C GLU A 523 -33.23 10.23 -25.27
N VAL A 524 -32.29 10.98 -25.85
CA VAL A 524 -31.59 10.54 -27.06
C VAL A 524 -30.77 9.30 -26.76
N ASP A 525 -31.07 8.23 -27.49
CA ASP A 525 -30.33 6.98 -27.43
C ASP A 525 -28.94 7.17 -28.05
N PHE A 526 -27.92 7.18 -27.18
CA PHE A 526 -26.53 7.36 -27.59
C PHE A 526 -26.03 6.24 -28.52
N GLU A 527 -26.70 5.08 -28.56
CA GLU A 527 -26.33 3.98 -29.45
C GLU A 527 -26.63 4.29 -30.93
N THR A 528 -27.66 5.11 -31.18
CA THR A 528 -28.15 5.43 -32.53
C THR A 528 -27.88 6.86 -32.97
N ALA A 529 -27.52 7.74 -32.03
CA ALA A 529 -27.11 9.12 -32.31
C ALA A 529 -25.93 9.18 -33.30
N LYS A 530 -25.94 10.17 -34.19
CA LYS A 530 -24.88 10.38 -35.20
C LYS A 530 -24.04 11.61 -34.93
N THR A 531 -24.60 12.59 -34.23
CA THR A 531 -23.93 13.87 -33.97
C THR A 531 -24.15 14.31 -32.54
N VAL A 532 -23.23 15.14 -32.02
CA VAL A 532 -23.40 15.75 -30.70
C VAL A 532 -24.60 16.69 -30.62
N TYR A 533 -25.13 17.15 -31.76
CA TYR A 533 -26.24 18.11 -31.82
C TYR A 533 -27.59 17.53 -31.39
N GLU A 534 -27.70 16.20 -31.33
CA GLU A 534 -28.89 15.50 -30.88
C GLU A 534 -29.02 15.54 -29.34
N PHE A 535 -27.94 15.85 -28.61
CA PHE A 535 -27.95 15.84 -27.14
C PHE A 535 -28.36 17.19 -26.56
N THR A 536 -29.10 17.11 -25.44
CA THR A 536 -29.39 18.23 -24.54
C THR A 536 -28.56 18.06 -23.27
N VAL A 537 -28.00 19.16 -22.76
CA VAL A 537 -27.24 19.21 -21.51
C VAL A 537 -27.68 20.43 -20.70
N ASN A 538 -27.41 20.45 -19.39
CA ASN A 538 -27.67 21.62 -18.57
C ASN A 538 -26.46 22.55 -18.52
N ASP A 539 -26.69 23.85 -18.67
CA ASP A 539 -25.67 24.87 -18.39
C ASP A 539 -25.33 24.94 -16.90
N ILE A 540 -24.29 25.69 -16.52
CA ILE A 540 -23.89 25.85 -15.11
C ILE A 540 -24.97 26.45 -14.19
N ASN A 541 -26.05 27.02 -14.76
CA ASN A 541 -27.19 27.55 -14.01
C ASN A 541 -28.38 26.57 -13.98
N GLY A 542 -28.22 25.34 -14.46
CA GLY A 542 -29.25 24.30 -14.49
C GLY A 542 -30.29 24.49 -15.59
N ARG A 543 -30.00 25.28 -16.64
CA ARG A 543 -30.92 25.46 -17.77
C ARG A 543 -30.56 24.49 -18.90
N GLU A 544 -31.56 23.84 -19.47
CA GLU A 544 -31.38 22.96 -20.62
C GLU A 544 -30.86 23.72 -21.85
N VAL A 545 -29.87 23.14 -22.52
CA VAL A 545 -29.21 23.65 -23.71
C VAL A 545 -29.08 22.51 -24.71
N LYS A 546 -29.83 22.59 -25.81
CA LYS A 546 -29.62 21.73 -26.97
C LYS A 546 -28.28 22.07 -27.64
N LEU A 547 -27.48 21.06 -27.95
CA LEU A 547 -26.15 21.26 -28.53
C LEU A 547 -26.19 21.64 -30.02
N ASP A 548 -27.33 21.49 -30.69
CA ASP A 548 -27.58 21.98 -32.07
C ASP A 548 -27.30 23.48 -32.26
N LYS A 549 -27.34 24.29 -31.20
CA LYS A 549 -26.91 25.70 -31.20
C LYS A 549 -25.47 25.89 -31.69
N TYR A 550 -24.65 24.84 -31.65
CA TYR A 550 -23.26 24.85 -32.09
C TYR A 550 -23.08 24.32 -33.53
N THR A 551 -24.16 24.16 -34.29
CA THR A 551 -24.11 23.72 -35.70
C THR A 551 -23.15 24.58 -36.52
N GLY A 552 -22.27 23.93 -37.29
CA GLY A 552 -21.28 24.60 -38.14
C GLY A 552 -20.05 25.13 -37.39
N LYS A 553 -19.93 24.87 -36.08
CA LYS A 553 -18.77 25.24 -35.25
C LYS A 553 -17.89 24.01 -35.01
N VAL A 554 -16.58 24.25 -34.85
CA VAL A 554 -15.64 23.22 -34.36
C VAL A 554 -15.68 23.25 -32.84
N LEU A 555 -15.82 22.09 -32.19
CA LEU A 555 -15.96 22.01 -30.74
C LEU A 555 -14.77 21.32 -30.09
N ILE A 556 -14.44 21.79 -28.89
CA ILE A 556 -13.68 21.01 -27.91
C ILE A 556 -14.65 20.68 -26.77
N ILE A 557 -14.94 19.40 -26.56
CA ILE A 557 -15.69 18.93 -25.38
C ILE A 557 -14.69 18.38 -24.37
N VAL A 558 -14.68 18.90 -23.15
CA VAL A 558 -13.68 18.58 -22.12
C VAL A 558 -14.29 18.41 -20.74
N ASN A 559 -13.89 17.37 -20.00
CA ASN A 559 -14.22 17.25 -18.59
C ASN A 559 -13.19 18.03 -17.76
N VAL A 560 -13.63 18.79 -16.76
CA VAL A 560 -12.75 19.69 -15.99
C VAL A 560 -12.90 19.46 -14.49
N ALA A 561 -11.88 19.86 -13.73
CA ALA A 561 -11.89 19.84 -12.28
C ALA A 561 -11.20 21.08 -11.68
N SER A 562 -11.67 21.58 -10.53
CA SER A 562 -11.12 22.75 -9.84
C SER A 562 -9.85 22.45 -9.02
N GLN A 563 -9.70 21.24 -8.49
CA GLN A 563 -8.62 20.85 -7.58
C GLN A 563 -7.63 19.86 -8.21
N CYS A 564 -7.52 19.85 -9.55
CA CYS A 564 -6.63 18.96 -10.27
C CYS A 564 -5.27 19.62 -10.52
N GLY A 565 -4.18 18.84 -10.53
CA GLY A 565 -2.83 19.34 -10.82
C GLY A 565 -2.72 20.01 -12.21
N TYR A 566 -3.57 19.62 -13.15
CA TYR A 566 -3.64 20.18 -14.50
C TYR A 566 -4.46 21.48 -14.60
N THR A 567 -5.21 21.83 -13.56
CA THR A 567 -6.21 22.89 -13.61
C THR A 567 -5.63 24.24 -14.05
N ASN A 568 -4.51 24.67 -13.46
CA ASN A 568 -3.95 25.99 -13.78
C ASN A 568 -3.54 26.11 -15.25
N THR A 569 -2.77 25.13 -15.74
CA THR A 569 -2.27 25.12 -17.11
C THR A 569 -3.41 24.96 -18.11
N HIS A 570 -4.31 23.99 -17.90
CA HIS A 570 -5.35 23.67 -18.89
C HIS A 570 -6.40 24.76 -19.02
N TYR A 571 -6.86 25.37 -17.91
CA TYR A 571 -7.78 26.50 -18.02
C TYR A 571 -7.14 27.72 -18.70
N SER A 572 -5.85 27.97 -18.43
CA SER A 572 -5.12 29.06 -19.10
C SER A 572 -5.04 28.84 -20.61
N GLU A 573 -4.62 27.64 -21.03
CA GLU A 573 -4.42 27.32 -22.44
C GLU A 573 -5.74 27.15 -23.21
N LEU A 574 -6.81 26.63 -22.59
CA LEU A 574 -8.14 26.62 -23.19
C LEU A 574 -8.68 28.03 -23.41
N ASN A 575 -8.43 28.96 -22.48
CA ASN A 575 -8.78 30.37 -22.67
C ASN A 575 -7.98 31.00 -23.82
N GLU A 576 -6.70 30.67 -23.95
CA GLU A 576 -5.85 31.12 -25.05
C GLU A 576 -6.36 30.63 -26.41
N LEU A 577 -6.68 29.33 -26.52
CA LEU A 577 -7.28 28.76 -27.73
C LEU A 577 -8.60 29.45 -28.09
N TYR A 578 -9.48 29.63 -27.09
CA TYR A 578 -10.76 30.27 -27.31
C TYR A 578 -10.57 31.69 -27.83
N GLU A 579 -9.72 32.50 -27.18
CA GLU A 579 -9.42 33.85 -27.64
C GLU A 579 -8.91 33.88 -29.08
N LYS A 580 -7.97 32.99 -29.41
CA LYS A 580 -7.35 32.96 -30.73
C LYS A 580 -8.29 32.50 -31.85
N TYR A 581 -9.22 31.58 -31.57
CA TYR A 581 -9.97 30.86 -32.61
C TYR A 581 -11.50 30.97 -32.51
N HIS A 582 -12.07 31.63 -31.50
CA HIS A 582 -13.53 31.74 -31.36
C HIS A 582 -14.20 32.48 -32.54
N GLU A 583 -13.51 33.48 -33.12
CA GLU A 583 -13.97 34.18 -34.33
C GLU A 583 -13.94 33.29 -35.58
N LYS A 584 -13.00 32.33 -35.63
CA LYS A 584 -12.96 31.29 -36.67
C LYS A 584 -13.99 30.17 -36.45
N GLY A 585 -14.80 30.28 -35.39
CA GLY A 585 -15.87 29.35 -35.08
C GLY A 585 -15.52 28.23 -34.12
N LEU A 586 -14.43 28.35 -33.32
CA LEU A 586 -14.17 27.46 -32.19
C LEU A 586 -15.18 27.70 -31.06
N ARG A 587 -15.71 26.63 -30.46
CA ARG A 587 -16.40 26.68 -29.16
C ARG A 587 -15.85 25.61 -28.24
N ILE A 588 -15.69 25.92 -26.96
CA ILE A 588 -15.20 24.98 -25.96
C ILE A 588 -16.33 24.75 -24.96
N LEU A 589 -16.66 23.49 -24.72
CA LEU A 589 -17.72 23.05 -23.82
C LEU A 589 -17.08 22.30 -22.67
N ALA A 590 -17.04 22.92 -21.50
CA ALA A 590 -16.40 22.38 -20.30
C ALA A 590 -17.42 21.80 -19.33
N PHE A 591 -17.21 20.56 -18.93
CA PHE A 591 -18.09 19.78 -18.06
C PHE A 591 -17.36 19.43 -16.75
N PRO A 592 -17.70 20.06 -15.62
CA PRO A 592 -17.14 19.69 -14.33
C PRO A 592 -17.40 18.21 -14.02
N CYS A 593 -16.42 17.48 -13.48
CA CYS A 593 -16.56 16.06 -13.16
C CYS A 593 -15.82 15.70 -11.88
N ASN A 594 -16.49 15.02 -10.96
CA ASN A 594 -15.94 14.67 -9.65
C ASN A 594 -15.50 13.19 -9.53
N GLN A 595 -15.60 12.41 -10.61
CA GLN A 595 -15.27 10.98 -10.61
C GLN A 595 -13.78 10.68 -10.47
N PHE A 596 -12.91 11.69 -10.61
CA PHE A 596 -11.46 11.53 -10.63
C PHE A 596 -10.84 12.16 -9.38
N GLY A 597 -10.54 11.32 -8.39
CA GLY A 597 -9.90 11.72 -7.13
C GLY A 597 -10.70 12.73 -6.30
N GLY A 598 -12.01 12.86 -6.53
CA GLY A 598 -12.86 13.84 -5.83
C GLY A 598 -12.44 15.30 -6.06
N GLN A 599 -11.77 15.61 -7.18
CA GLN A 599 -11.13 16.90 -7.44
C GLN A 599 -12.08 18.03 -7.91
N GLU A 600 -13.38 17.76 -7.98
CA GLU A 600 -14.41 18.76 -8.22
C GLU A 600 -15.52 18.65 -7.16
N PRO A 601 -15.19 18.82 -5.86
CA PRO A 601 -16.13 18.56 -4.78
C PRO A 601 -17.20 19.66 -4.62
N GLY A 602 -16.97 20.85 -5.20
CA GLY A 602 -17.81 22.03 -5.01
C GLY A 602 -19.22 21.90 -5.60
N THR A 603 -20.17 22.61 -5.00
CA THR A 603 -21.50 22.88 -5.55
C THR A 603 -21.41 23.70 -6.85
N LEU A 604 -22.48 23.74 -7.65
CA LEU A 604 -22.50 24.53 -8.89
C LEU A 604 -22.14 26.02 -8.67
N LYS A 605 -22.55 26.59 -7.52
CA LYS A 605 -22.20 27.96 -7.14
C LYS A 605 -20.70 28.14 -6.90
N GLU A 606 -20.06 27.17 -6.25
CA GLU A 606 -18.62 27.20 -5.97
C GLU A 606 -17.81 27.00 -7.25
N ILE A 607 -18.25 26.10 -8.14
CA ILE A 607 -17.64 25.90 -9.47
C ILE A 607 -17.76 27.18 -10.32
N LEU A 608 -18.93 27.83 -10.30
CA LEU A 608 -19.11 29.10 -10.99
C LEU A 608 -18.20 30.21 -10.43
N GLN A 609 -17.99 30.24 -9.11
CA GLN A 609 -17.09 31.20 -8.49
C GLN A 609 -15.63 30.92 -8.87
N PHE A 610 -15.20 29.66 -8.83
CA PHE A 610 -13.87 29.23 -9.23
C PHE A 610 -13.57 29.60 -10.70
N THR A 611 -14.52 29.36 -11.60
CA THR A 611 -14.33 29.66 -13.03
C THR A 611 -14.28 31.15 -13.34
N LYS A 612 -14.94 32.00 -12.53
CA LYS A 612 -14.73 33.46 -12.59
C LYS A 612 -13.30 33.85 -12.23
N GLU A 613 -12.70 33.22 -11.22
CA GLU A 613 -11.30 33.46 -10.83
C GLU A 613 -10.32 33.03 -11.94
N LYS A 614 -10.63 31.92 -12.63
CA LYS A 614 -9.88 31.46 -13.82
C LYS A 614 -10.21 32.23 -15.10
N LYS A 615 -11.08 33.24 -15.03
CA LYS A 615 -11.49 34.08 -16.17
C LYS A 615 -11.93 33.24 -17.38
N VAL A 616 -12.71 32.18 -17.13
CA VAL A 616 -13.21 31.29 -18.18
C VAL A 616 -14.03 32.07 -19.20
N LYS A 617 -13.69 31.92 -20.48
CA LYS A 617 -14.32 32.65 -21.60
C LYS A 617 -15.23 31.80 -22.48
N PHE A 618 -15.28 30.51 -22.20
CA PHE A 618 -16.01 29.50 -22.97
C PHE A 618 -17.18 28.92 -22.17
N ASP A 619 -17.99 28.08 -22.83
CA ASP A 619 -19.23 27.58 -22.26
C ASP A 619 -18.95 26.54 -21.15
N LEU A 620 -19.55 26.78 -19.98
CA LEU A 620 -19.45 25.92 -18.80
C LEU A 620 -20.81 25.30 -18.48
N PHE A 621 -20.80 24.00 -18.23
CA PHE A 621 -22.01 23.19 -18.02
C PHE A 621 -22.12 22.69 -16.58
N GLU A 622 -23.26 22.07 -16.29
CA GLU A 622 -23.48 21.38 -15.02
C GLU A 622 -22.47 20.24 -14.80
N LYS A 623 -22.20 19.93 -13.53
CA LYS A 623 -21.36 18.80 -13.17
C LYS A 623 -22.03 17.49 -13.59
N ILE A 624 -21.28 16.61 -14.24
CA ILE A 624 -21.79 15.33 -14.74
C ILE A 624 -20.81 14.18 -14.51
N GLU A 625 -21.35 12.98 -14.57
CA GLU A 625 -20.58 11.75 -14.66
C GLU A 625 -20.28 11.42 -16.12
N VAL A 626 -19.05 10.98 -16.37
CA VAL A 626 -18.52 10.65 -17.71
C VAL A 626 -18.21 9.16 -17.87
N ASN A 627 -18.17 8.41 -16.76
CA ASN A 627 -17.97 6.96 -16.69
C ASN A 627 -19.06 6.27 -15.86
N GLY A 628 -19.17 4.95 -16.01
CA GLY A 628 -20.12 4.12 -15.26
C GLY A 628 -21.57 4.23 -15.75
N ASP A 629 -22.47 3.54 -15.05
CA ASP A 629 -23.89 3.42 -15.42
C ASP A 629 -24.64 4.77 -15.37
N ASN A 630 -24.12 5.73 -14.59
CA ASN A 630 -24.67 7.09 -14.48
C ASN A 630 -24.03 8.08 -15.46
N ALA A 631 -23.14 7.63 -16.37
CA ALA A 631 -22.52 8.51 -17.34
C ALA A 631 -23.56 9.16 -18.25
N HIS A 632 -23.45 10.47 -18.44
CA HIS A 632 -24.39 11.21 -19.29
C HIS A 632 -24.38 10.66 -20.73
N PRO A 633 -25.52 10.51 -21.43
CA PRO A 633 -25.60 9.91 -22.77
C PRO A 633 -24.62 10.52 -23.79
N LEU A 634 -24.43 11.84 -23.76
CA LEU A 634 -23.40 12.53 -24.56
C LEU A 634 -22.00 11.94 -24.37
N TRP A 635 -21.60 11.62 -23.13
CA TRP A 635 -20.27 11.08 -22.86
C TRP A 635 -20.16 9.63 -23.29
N ASN A 636 -21.22 8.83 -23.19
CA ASN A 636 -21.26 7.49 -23.78
C ASN A 636 -21.11 7.56 -25.31
N PHE A 637 -21.79 8.51 -25.97
CA PHE A 637 -21.64 8.76 -27.40
C PHE A 637 -20.21 9.19 -27.79
N LEU A 638 -19.60 10.11 -27.03
CA LEU A 638 -18.24 10.58 -27.30
C LEU A 638 -17.21 9.45 -27.15
N LYS A 639 -17.31 8.68 -26.07
CA LYS A 639 -16.46 7.52 -25.81
C LYS A 639 -16.62 6.46 -26.91
N LYS A 640 -17.85 6.14 -27.31
CA LYS A 640 -18.14 5.20 -28.41
C LYS A 640 -17.59 5.69 -29.74
N SER A 641 -17.82 6.96 -30.09
CA SER A 641 -17.44 7.54 -31.38
C SER A 641 -15.93 7.71 -31.52
N GLN A 642 -15.25 8.06 -30.44
CA GLN A 642 -13.81 8.24 -30.36
C GLN A 642 -13.25 7.43 -29.18
N GLY A 643 -13.35 6.11 -29.34
CA GLY A 643 -12.81 5.14 -28.38
C GLY A 643 -11.30 5.19 -28.31
N GLY A 644 -10.74 4.86 -27.15
CA GLY A 644 -9.32 4.56 -27.06
C GLY A 644 -9.02 3.17 -27.62
N ILE A 645 -7.76 2.92 -28.00
CA ILE A 645 -7.30 1.60 -28.49
C ILE A 645 -7.44 0.50 -27.41
N LEU A 646 -7.63 0.87 -26.13
CA LEU A 646 -7.72 0.01 -24.94
C LEU A 646 -8.94 0.39 -24.07
N GLY A 647 -10.13 0.40 -24.68
CA GLY A 647 -11.38 0.79 -24.02
C GLY A 647 -11.74 2.27 -24.20
N ASP A 648 -12.99 2.61 -23.95
CA ASP A 648 -13.56 3.90 -24.27
C ASP A 648 -13.72 4.83 -23.05
N PHE A 649 -13.61 4.31 -21.81
CA PHE A 649 -13.75 5.08 -20.57
C PHE A 649 -12.78 6.29 -20.45
N ILE A 650 -13.23 7.37 -19.82
CA ILE A 650 -12.44 8.57 -19.56
C ILE A 650 -11.44 8.29 -18.43
N LYS A 651 -10.14 8.52 -18.66
CA LYS A 651 -9.08 8.13 -17.73
C LYS A 651 -8.83 9.13 -16.60
N TRP A 652 -9.07 10.42 -16.84
CA TRP A 652 -8.85 11.49 -15.87
C TRP A 652 -9.55 12.80 -16.25
N ASN A 653 -9.50 13.78 -15.34
CA ASN A 653 -9.84 15.18 -15.60
C ASN A 653 -9.03 15.76 -16.78
N PHE A 654 -9.65 16.62 -17.57
CA PHE A 654 -9.09 17.22 -18.77
C PHE A 654 -8.87 16.23 -19.93
N SER A 655 -9.74 15.23 -20.10
CA SER A 655 -9.82 14.53 -21.38
C SER A 655 -10.62 15.39 -22.38
N LYS A 656 -10.12 15.56 -23.60
CA LYS A 656 -10.72 16.43 -24.62
C LYS A 656 -11.13 15.63 -25.85
N PHE A 657 -12.26 15.98 -26.43
CA PHE A 657 -12.68 15.51 -27.74
C PHE A 657 -12.73 16.70 -28.69
N ILE A 658 -12.26 16.52 -29.92
CA ILE A 658 -12.48 17.48 -31.01
C ILE A 658 -13.66 17.00 -31.84
N ILE A 659 -14.60 17.91 -32.12
CA ILE A 659 -15.80 17.66 -32.90
C ILE A 659 -15.74 18.57 -34.13
N ASP A 660 -15.99 18.00 -35.30
CA ASP A 660 -16.00 18.75 -36.56
C ASP A 660 -17.24 19.67 -36.70
N ARG A 661 -17.30 20.44 -37.79
CA ARG A 661 -18.41 21.38 -38.06
C ARG A 661 -19.76 20.70 -38.28
N ASN A 662 -19.78 19.38 -38.51
CA ASN A 662 -20.99 18.59 -38.70
C ASN A 662 -21.46 17.93 -37.38
N GLY A 663 -20.75 18.17 -36.27
CA GLY A 663 -21.09 17.61 -34.98
C GLY A 663 -20.58 16.18 -34.77
N VAL A 664 -19.64 15.71 -35.59
CA VAL A 664 -19.05 14.36 -35.48
C VAL A 664 -17.75 14.42 -34.67
N PRO A 665 -17.59 13.60 -33.61
CA PRO A 665 -16.33 13.48 -32.89
C PRO A 665 -15.23 12.90 -33.80
N VAL A 666 -14.09 13.59 -33.92
CA VAL A 666 -13.01 13.24 -34.87
C VAL A 666 -11.68 12.89 -34.21
N GLU A 667 -11.39 13.41 -33.02
CA GLU A 667 -10.15 13.14 -32.28
C GLU A 667 -10.41 13.13 -30.77
N ARG A 668 -9.55 12.41 -30.03
CA ARG A 668 -9.59 12.35 -28.56
C ARG A 668 -8.19 12.48 -27.96
N PHE A 669 -8.06 13.33 -26.96
CA PHE A 669 -6.82 13.63 -26.26
C PHE A 669 -6.95 13.40 -24.77
N GLY A 670 -5.88 12.87 -24.17
CA GLY A 670 -5.83 12.61 -22.74
C GLY A 670 -5.59 13.86 -21.88
N PRO A 671 -5.56 13.69 -20.55
CA PRO A 671 -5.19 14.74 -19.60
C PRO A 671 -3.85 15.39 -19.93
N ASN A 672 -2.83 14.57 -20.26
CA ASN A 672 -1.44 15.01 -20.40
C ASN A 672 -1.15 15.79 -21.70
N THR A 673 -2.09 15.82 -22.65
CA THR A 673 -1.96 16.64 -23.86
C THR A 673 -2.35 18.07 -23.54
N SER A 674 -1.40 19.01 -23.67
CA SER A 674 -1.65 20.44 -23.56
C SER A 674 -2.75 20.87 -24.55
N PRO A 675 -3.75 21.67 -24.14
CA PRO A 675 -4.70 22.27 -25.08
C PRO A 675 -4.04 22.93 -26.30
N LEU A 676 -2.87 23.57 -26.16
CA LEU A 676 -2.19 24.20 -27.29
C LEU A 676 -1.70 23.18 -28.35
N GLU A 677 -1.47 21.93 -27.97
CA GLU A 677 -1.11 20.86 -28.91
C GLU A 677 -2.29 20.42 -29.81
N LEU A 678 -3.51 20.88 -29.54
CA LEU A 678 -4.69 20.59 -30.37
C LEU A 678 -4.71 21.45 -31.66
N VAL A 679 -3.93 22.54 -31.71
CA VAL A 679 -3.96 23.51 -32.82
C VAL A 679 -3.83 22.87 -34.22
N PRO A 680 -2.88 21.95 -34.48
CA PRO A 680 -2.74 21.34 -35.80
C PRO A 680 -3.97 20.52 -36.24
N TYR A 681 -4.75 20.00 -35.29
CA TYR A 681 -5.97 19.24 -35.55
C TYR A 681 -7.15 20.19 -35.79
N LEU A 682 -7.24 21.26 -35.01
CA LEU A 682 -8.27 22.29 -35.16
C LEU A 682 -8.14 23.03 -36.50
N GLU A 683 -6.92 23.37 -36.92
CA GLU A 683 -6.68 24.10 -38.17
C GLU A 683 -7.08 23.29 -39.41
N LYS A 684 -6.97 21.95 -39.37
CA LYS A 684 -7.45 21.06 -40.44
C LYS A 684 -8.97 21.07 -40.62
N LEU A 685 -9.73 21.46 -39.60
CA LEU A 685 -11.19 21.51 -39.64
C LEU A 685 -11.72 22.88 -40.12
N TRP A 686 -10.82 23.83 -40.36
CA TRP A 686 -11.15 25.14 -40.91
C TRP A 686 -10.50 25.43 -42.27
N ALA A 687 -9.47 24.67 -42.64
CA ALA A 687 -8.98 24.57 -44.01
C ALA A 687 -10.07 24.02 -44.94
#